data_AF-A0A2V0PCP4-F1
#
_entry.id   AF-A0A2V0PCP4-F1
#
_cell.length_a   1.000
_cell.length_b   1.000
_cell.length_c   1.000
_cell.angle_alpha   90.00
_cell.angle_beta   90.00
_cell.angle_gamma   90.00
#
_symmetry.space_group_name_H-M   'P 1'
#
loop_
_entity.id
_entity.type
_entity.pdbx_description
1 polymer ?
#
loop_
_entity_poly.entity_id
_entity_poly.type
_entity_poly.pdbx_seq_one_letter_code
_entity_poly.pdbx_strand_id
1 'polypeptide(L)'
;MDSGFHARLPGLLASLEKARAGGDLEVLVLTLDDGGQDLDALLAHFCAMRALHWPGLKLVFYVLAKGDVDALFAYLPGSKGILGHVSSATMLRLLAPELLARHGNVLFLDMDVMVVSPLDALWAGAACTRKFPANKEGGTPLCAKRSIQPWGVKWMSAQARCYLDVSFFMRPFNAGVLIMDLAHMRAWRLSTFAVLMSRWFGLNDQVILNIYANGTYAELSPEWNVYYFQDEKQVPANRWRILHPAGPSKPWNRSNIAHRWRPIWERAEPPGILYVWSSLVKPFPEAAANNVAATARALPGSTVTVVCATTACLNSVGTLRLPNVRVQQLSVMHFMHESHPLAGWFRRHALIKVWSGKHYPAYFDTAVRLGALYAMGGVLLDWDLAVTSELPVAEMRCGTTVCDLPRARDPRGRVRGHEAEKDFYKRRPKGPITHGATWPVATHDLWHQPCPFSHVLGDAVPGLPDLPNYISQRPVSAPLEQPLPHFGAMWLDMRSRYLASVGNPAVNLGDEVQGIAAAQWLPYVDARVERDDLALSLPTSSGGVTDGQITMFASAWYGTVNMTWPPSPRLKPIMLAVHVEPKVQLLFSSPLSVDYLKAHSPVGARDTTTLDFLLSLGVDAFLSRCLTVTMQPVVAKPKTNCPVVIVDVHPTALQFLPSDVARKACHASAKFLDHGTGERLDGLARYGHAFSLLEEYASAGVLVTSRLHAALPALAMGVPVVLVLTDHMPGGGGAADDFQRFSGLLQLVHHVDLTKLDNPADWFERFKWFAPPKNPGKAELHKIRCQMLGHLSKHHPELLDSIRVFDASGVFDCEDLAAGQ
;
A
#
# COMPACT_ATOMS: atom_id res chain seq x y z
N MET A 1 -8.81 -18.84 -26.42
CA MET A 1 -8.64 -19.52 -25.12
C MET A 1 -9.98 -19.96 -24.57
N ASP A 2 -10.04 -21.10 -23.85
CA ASP A 2 -11.27 -21.61 -23.20
C ASP A 2 -12.02 -20.51 -22.43
N SER A 3 -13.31 -20.34 -22.69
CA SER A 3 -14.21 -19.35 -22.07
C SER A 3 -14.16 -19.27 -20.53
N GLY A 4 -13.76 -20.36 -19.85
CA GLY A 4 -13.57 -20.39 -18.40
C GLY A 4 -12.29 -19.73 -17.90
N PHE A 5 -11.30 -19.52 -18.78
CA PHE A 5 -9.95 -19.07 -18.45
C PHE A 5 -9.91 -17.63 -17.92
N HIS A 6 -10.59 -16.70 -18.61
CA HIS A 6 -10.62 -15.28 -18.28
C HIS A 6 -11.21 -14.99 -16.88
N ALA A 7 -12.22 -15.75 -16.46
CA ALA A 7 -12.92 -15.52 -15.21
C ALA A 7 -12.26 -16.18 -13.99
N ARG A 8 -11.44 -17.22 -14.19
CA ARG A 8 -10.93 -18.08 -13.09
C ARG A 8 -9.49 -17.76 -12.73
N LEU A 9 -8.65 -17.49 -13.73
CA LEU A 9 -7.23 -17.25 -13.51
C LEU A 9 -6.95 -16.10 -12.53
N PRO A 10 -7.66 -14.96 -12.54
CA PRO A 10 -7.42 -13.88 -11.58
C PRO A 10 -7.57 -14.30 -10.11
N GLY A 11 -8.58 -15.09 -9.78
CA GLY A 11 -8.80 -15.55 -8.40
C GLY A 11 -7.70 -16.50 -7.91
N LEU A 12 -7.24 -17.41 -8.78
CA LEU A 12 -6.11 -18.29 -8.48
C LEU A 12 -4.81 -17.49 -8.31
N LEU A 13 -4.48 -16.60 -9.26
CA LEU A 13 -3.27 -15.77 -9.19
C LEU A 13 -3.25 -14.88 -7.95
N ALA A 14 -4.39 -14.30 -7.57
CA ALA A 14 -4.49 -13.51 -6.35
C ALA A 14 -4.29 -14.36 -5.08
N SER A 15 -4.76 -15.61 -5.08
CA SER A 15 -4.50 -16.54 -3.98
C SER A 15 -3.01 -16.92 -3.90
N LEU A 16 -2.33 -17.08 -5.05
CA LEU A 16 -0.90 -17.38 -5.13
C LEU A 16 -0.01 -16.22 -4.69
N GLU A 17 -0.32 -14.98 -5.11
CA GLU A 17 0.42 -13.78 -4.66
C GLU A 17 0.41 -13.66 -3.14
N LYS A 18 -0.75 -13.90 -2.49
CA LYS A 18 -0.85 -13.91 -1.03
C LYS A 18 -0.08 -15.07 -0.41
N ALA A 19 -0.11 -16.24 -1.03
CA ALA A 19 0.53 -17.45 -0.53
C ALA A 19 2.06 -17.50 -0.73
N ARG A 20 2.66 -16.59 -1.51
CA ARG A 20 4.13 -16.58 -1.68
C ARG A 20 4.88 -16.11 -0.43
N ALA A 21 4.21 -15.38 0.48
CA ALA A 21 4.78 -14.87 1.73
C ALA A 21 6.14 -14.15 1.59
N GLY A 22 6.34 -13.44 0.46
CA GLY A 22 7.59 -12.73 0.14
C GLY A 22 8.60 -13.54 -0.67
N GLY A 23 8.39 -14.85 -0.87
CA GLY A 23 9.21 -15.70 -1.75
C GLY A 23 9.01 -15.41 -3.24
N ASP A 24 9.97 -15.84 -4.04
CA ASP A 24 9.91 -15.78 -5.50
C ASP A 24 9.10 -16.95 -6.06
N LEU A 25 7.99 -16.66 -6.75
CA LEU A 25 7.12 -17.67 -7.34
C LEU A 25 7.04 -17.49 -8.86
N GLU A 26 7.57 -18.46 -9.60
CA GLU A 26 7.36 -18.57 -11.05
C GLU A 26 6.09 -19.36 -11.32
N VAL A 27 5.13 -18.74 -12.02
CA VAL A 27 3.83 -19.32 -12.36
C VAL A 27 3.78 -19.60 -13.86
N LEU A 28 3.72 -20.89 -14.19
CA LEU A 28 3.71 -21.39 -15.56
C LEU A 28 2.28 -21.78 -15.93
N VAL A 29 1.65 -21.01 -16.82
CA VAL A 29 0.25 -21.22 -17.23
C VAL A 29 0.20 -21.98 -18.54
N LEU A 30 -0.21 -23.24 -18.48
CA LEU A 30 -0.44 -24.11 -19.63
C LEU A 30 -1.89 -23.93 -20.10
N THR A 31 -2.10 -23.58 -21.37
CA THR A 31 -3.44 -23.32 -21.92
C THR A 31 -3.54 -23.66 -23.40
N LEU A 32 -4.77 -23.69 -23.92
CA LEU A 32 -5.07 -23.96 -25.31
C LEU A 32 -5.59 -22.72 -26.02
N ASP A 33 -5.13 -22.51 -27.24
CA ASP A 33 -5.77 -21.61 -28.20
C ASP A 33 -6.79 -22.36 -29.05
N ASP A 34 -8.04 -21.93 -28.98
CA ASP A 34 -9.19 -22.45 -29.72
C ASP A 34 -9.59 -21.52 -30.89
N GLY A 35 -8.84 -20.45 -31.15
CA GLY A 35 -9.08 -19.49 -32.22
C GLY A 35 -10.29 -18.57 -31.99
N GLY A 36 -10.86 -18.54 -30.78
CA GLY A 36 -12.09 -17.80 -30.48
C GLY A 36 -11.92 -16.34 -30.04
N GLN A 37 -10.81 -15.99 -29.40
CA GLN A 37 -10.49 -14.62 -28.94
C GLN A 37 -9.11 -14.20 -29.44
N ASP A 38 -8.88 -12.89 -29.58
CA ASP A 38 -7.55 -12.34 -29.85
C ASP A 38 -6.60 -12.69 -28.70
N LEU A 39 -5.77 -13.70 -28.94
CA LEU A 39 -4.85 -14.26 -27.98
C LEU A 39 -3.85 -13.19 -27.49
N ASP A 40 -3.40 -12.31 -28.38
CA ASP A 40 -2.41 -11.28 -28.05
C ASP A 40 -3.01 -10.24 -27.10
N ALA A 41 -4.24 -9.79 -27.36
CA ALA A 41 -4.97 -8.89 -26.48
C ALA A 41 -5.21 -9.50 -25.08
N LEU A 42 -5.54 -10.80 -25.03
CA LEU A 42 -5.79 -11.51 -23.79
C LEU A 42 -4.50 -11.70 -22.96
N LEU A 43 -3.39 -12.04 -23.61
CA LEU A 43 -2.08 -12.14 -22.96
C LEU A 43 -1.60 -10.78 -22.47
N ALA A 44 -1.80 -9.72 -23.25
CA ALA A 44 -1.50 -8.34 -22.84
C ALA A 44 -2.30 -7.93 -21.60
N HIS A 45 -3.60 -8.26 -21.55
CA HIS A 45 -4.45 -8.02 -20.39
C HIS A 45 -3.91 -8.71 -19.13
N PHE A 46 -3.54 -9.99 -19.21
CA PHE A 46 -2.98 -10.71 -18.05
C PHE A 46 -1.60 -10.22 -17.64
N CYS A 47 -0.74 -9.84 -18.58
CA CYS A 47 0.55 -9.22 -18.29
C CYS A 47 0.38 -7.90 -17.52
N ALA A 48 -0.59 -7.08 -17.93
CA ALA A 48 -0.95 -5.84 -17.26
C ALA A 48 -1.52 -6.09 -15.84
N MET A 49 -2.48 -7.02 -15.71
CA MET A 49 -3.04 -7.44 -14.43
C MET A 49 -1.97 -8.00 -13.48
N ARG A 50 -0.99 -8.75 -14.00
CA ARG A 50 0.14 -9.26 -13.22
C ARG A 50 1.02 -8.14 -12.69
N ALA A 51 1.38 -7.16 -13.52
CA ALA A 51 2.19 -6.04 -13.08
C ALA A 51 1.53 -5.26 -11.93
N LEU A 52 0.19 -5.30 -11.91
CA LEU A 52 -0.64 -4.52 -11.01
C LEU A 52 -1.01 -5.22 -9.71
N HIS A 53 -1.63 -6.39 -9.82
CA HIS A 53 -2.25 -7.08 -8.70
C HIS A 53 -1.36 -8.19 -8.14
N TRP A 54 -0.43 -8.71 -8.94
CA TRP A 54 0.42 -9.85 -8.59
C TRP A 54 1.89 -9.59 -8.95
N PRO A 55 2.48 -8.45 -8.52
CA PRO A 55 3.81 -8.04 -8.98
C PRO A 55 4.91 -9.02 -8.57
N GLY A 56 4.70 -9.79 -7.50
CA GLY A 56 5.63 -10.81 -7.03
C GLY A 56 5.60 -12.12 -7.81
N LEU A 57 4.57 -12.35 -8.63
CA LEU A 57 4.51 -13.54 -9.48
C LEU A 57 5.30 -13.32 -10.77
N LYS A 58 6.14 -14.28 -11.18
CA LYS A 58 6.71 -14.30 -12.53
C LYS A 58 5.84 -15.18 -13.42
N LEU A 59 5.00 -14.57 -14.25
CA LEU A 59 4.01 -15.27 -15.07
C LEU A 59 4.57 -15.62 -16.46
N VAL A 60 4.43 -16.88 -16.87
CA VAL A 60 4.83 -17.36 -18.21
C VAL A 60 3.70 -18.19 -18.80
N PHE A 61 3.25 -17.87 -20.01
CA PHE A 61 2.20 -18.61 -20.71
C PHE A 61 2.80 -19.60 -21.72
N TYR A 62 2.31 -20.84 -21.68
CA TYR A 62 2.54 -21.86 -22.70
C TYR A 62 1.20 -22.13 -23.38
N VAL A 63 1.02 -21.53 -24.56
CA VAL A 63 -0.21 -21.63 -25.35
C VAL A 63 0.01 -22.65 -26.47
N LEU A 64 -0.78 -23.72 -26.48
CA LEU A 64 -0.75 -24.73 -27.54
C LEU A 64 -1.99 -24.62 -28.42
N ALA A 65 -1.86 -24.89 -29.71
CA ALA A 65 -3.02 -25.00 -30.57
C ALA A 65 -3.90 -26.17 -30.13
N LYS A 66 -5.19 -25.92 -29.90
CA LYS A 66 -6.13 -26.96 -29.48
C LYS A 66 -6.17 -28.15 -30.44
N GLY A 67 -6.11 -27.88 -31.74
CA GLY A 67 -6.10 -28.91 -32.78
C GLY A 67 -4.93 -29.88 -32.66
N ASP A 68 -3.74 -29.40 -32.30
CA ASP A 68 -2.56 -30.25 -32.14
C ASP A 68 -2.69 -31.16 -30.92
N VAL A 69 -3.22 -30.64 -29.81
CA VAL A 69 -3.42 -31.40 -28.58
C VAL A 69 -4.51 -32.45 -28.75
N ASP A 70 -5.61 -32.09 -29.42
CA ASP A 70 -6.69 -33.02 -29.76
C ASP A 70 -6.26 -34.10 -30.78
N ALA A 71 -5.29 -33.79 -31.65
CA ALA A 71 -4.69 -34.79 -32.56
C ALA A 71 -3.73 -35.75 -31.82
N LEU A 72 -3.07 -35.26 -30.77
CA LEU A 72 -2.15 -36.03 -29.96
C LEU A 72 -2.88 -37.00 -29.02
N PHE A 73 -3.93 -36.51 -28.35
CA PHE A 73 -4.74 -37.26 -27.40
C PHE A 73 -6.12 -37.54 -28.00
N ALA A 74 -6.53 -38.81 -28.07
CA ALA A 74 -7.88 -39.18 -28.49
C ALA A 74 -8.92 -38.92 -27.39
N TYR A 75 -8.93 -37.69 -26.85
CA TYR A 75 -9.77 -37.24 -25.76
C TYR A 75 -10.94 -36.41 -26.30
N LEU A 76 -12.16 -36.95 -26.15
CA LEU A 76 -13.40 -36.27 -26.56
C LEU A 76 -14.24 -35.95 -25.32
N PRO A 77 -14.35 -34.67 -24.92
CA PRO A 77 -15.21 -34.26 -23.80
C PRO A 77 -16.64 -34.82 -23.93
N GLY A 78 -17.18 -35.39 -22.85
CA GLY A 78 -18.55 -35.93 -22.82
C GLY A 78 -18.73 -37.33 -23.40
N SER A 79 -17.68 -37.94 -23.95
CA SER A 79 -17.70 -39.36 -24.31
C SER A 79 -17.75 -40.27 -23.07
N LYS A 80 -18.18 -41.53 -23.23
CA LYS A 80 -18.40 -42.46 -22.12
C LYS A 80 -17.12 -42.71 -21.31
N GLY A 81 -17.08 -42.21 -20.08
CA GLY A 81 -15.91 -42.28 -19.18
C GLY A 81 -15.11 -40.97 -19.08
N ILE A 82 -15.47 -39.94 -19.85
CA ILE A 82 -14.86 -38.62 -19.86
C ILE A 82 -15.88 -37.57 -19.36
N LEU A 83 -15.46 -36.71 -18.42
CA LEU A 83 -16.31 -35.69 -17.84
C LEU A 83 -16.60 -34.58 -18.87
N GLY A 84 -17.88 -34.36 -19.19
CA GLY A 84 -18.29 -33.36 -20.20
C GLY A 84 -18.00 -31.89 -19.85
N HIS A 85 -17.72 -31.58 -18.59
CA HIS A 85 -17.36 -30.23 -18.13
C HIS A 85 -15.85 -29.96 -18.10
N VAL A 86 -15.03 -30.94 -18.52
CA VAL A 86 -13.56 -30.86 -18.49
C VAL A 86 -13.03 -30.77 -19.92
N SER A 87 -12.38 -29.65 -20.26
CA SER A 87 -11.81 -29.41 -21.60
C SER A 87 -10.54 -30.24 -21.84
N SER A 88 -10.13 -30.36 -23.11
CA SER A 88 -8.89 -31.09 -23.48
C SER A 88 -7.63 -30.48 -22.86
N ALA A 89 -7.71 -29.25 -22.33
CA ALA A 89 -6.63 -28.62 -21.56
C ALA A 89 -6.20 -29.45 -20.34
N THR A 90 -7.08 -30.31 -19.78
CA THR A 90 -6.70 -31.22 -18.67
C THR A 90 -5.54 -32.15 -19.02
N MET A 91 -5.39 -32.48 -20.31
CA MET A 91 -4.35 -33.40 -20.80
C MET A 91 -2.95 -32.75 -20.81
N LEU A 92 -2.86 -31.41 -20.77
CA LEU A 92 -1.59 -30.68 -20.84
C LEU A 92 -0.62 -31.05 -19.71
N ARG A 93 -1.14 -31.45 -18.53
CA ARG A 93 -0.31 -31.91 -17.42
C ARG A 93 0.54 -33.14 -17.76
N LEU A 94 0.08 -33.98 -18.69
CA LEU A 94 0.81 -35.15 -19.17
C LEU A 94 1.97 -34.79 -20.09
N LEU A 95 1.95 -33.58 -20.67
CA LEU A 95 3.01 -33.02 -21.51
C LEU A 95 3.98 -32.13 -20.72
N ALA A 96 3.70 -31.83 -19.46
CA ALA A 96 4.54 -30.99 -18.61
C ALA A 96 6.03 -31.41 -18.58
N PRO A 97 6.39 -32.73 -18.56
CA PRO A 97 7.78 -33.14 -18.62
C PRO A 97 8.52 -32.61 -19.85
N GLU A 98 7.89 -32.61 -21.03
CA GLU A 98 8.50 -32.17 -22.28
C GLU A 98 8.38 -30.64 -22.47
N LEU A 99 7.24 -30.06 -22.13
CA LEU A 99 7.00 -28.61 -22.28
C LEU A 99 7.89 -27.79 -21.34
N LEU A 100 8.18 -28.32 -20.15
CA LEU A 100 8.95 -27.66 -19.11
C LEU A 100 10.33 -28.34 -18.96
N ALA A 101 11.01 -28.57 -20.09
CA ALA A 101 12.27 -29.31 -20.13
C ALA A 101 13.39 -28.73 -19.25
N ARG A 102 13.33 -27.42 -18.95
CA ARG A 102 14.30 -26.71 -18.10
C ARG A 102 13.96 -26.77 -16.60
N HIS A 103 12.78 -27.25 -16.25
CA HIS A 103 12.29 -27.29 -14.87
C HIS A 103 12.53 -28.69 -14.27
N GLY A 104 12.93 -28.69 -12.99
CA GLY A 104 13.12 -29.90 -12.19
C GLY A 104 11.82 -30.31 -11.51
N ASN A 105 11.59 -29.79 -10.30
CA ASN A 105 10.33 -30.01 -9.57
C ASN A 105 9.32 -28.91 -9.90
N VAL A 106 8.04 -29.26 -9.95
CA VAL A 106 6.93 -28.31 -10.10
C VAL A 106 5.77 -28.67 -9.18
N LEU A 107 5.06 -27.65 -8.68
CA LEU A 107 3.74 -27.80 -8.08
C LEU A 107 2.68 -27.56 -9.18
N PHE A 108 2.02 -28.63 -9.62
CA PHE A 108 0.89 -28.54 -10.53
C PHE A 108 -0.39 -28.26 -9.74
N LEU A 109 -1.18 -27.30 -10.20
CA LEU A 109 -2.47 -26.90 -9.64
C LEU A 109 -3.53 -26.85 -10.74
N ASP A 110 -4.69 -27.46 -10.52
CA ASP A 110 -5.86 -27.22 -11.36
C ASP A 110 -6.29 -25.74 -11.24
N MET A 111 -6.82 -25.15 -12.31
CA MET A 111 -7.26 -23.75 -12.31
C MET A 111 -8.41 -23.45 -11.35
N ASP A 112 -9.07 -24.49 -10.84
CA ASP A 112 -10.23 -24.36 -9.98
C ASP A 112 -9.87 -24.39 -8.49
N VAL A 113 -8.58 -24.46 -8.11
CA VAL A 113 -8.13 -24.42 -6.71
C VAL A 113 -7.99 -22.99 -6.15
N MET A 114 -7.90 -22.88 -4.83
CA MET A 114 -7.51 -21.67 -4.11
C MET A 114 -6.42 -21.99 -3.10
N VAL A 115 -5.33 -21.21 -3.11
CA VAL A 115 -4.26 -21.33 -2.11
C VAL A 115 -4.54 -20.35 -0.96
N VAL A 116 -4.74 -20.89 0.25
CA VAL A 116 -5.16 -20.10 1.43
C VAL A 116 -4.10 -20.06 2.53
N SER A 117 -2.89 -20.52 2.25
CA SER A 117 -1.77 -20.52 3.19
C SER A 117 -0.42 -20.49 2.46
N PRO A 118 0.67 -20.08 3.13
CA PRO A 118 2.00 -20.06 2.53
C PRO A 118 2.44 -21.40 1.96
N LEU A 119 3.08 -21.40 0.78
CA LEU A 119 3.53 -22.61 0.09
C LEU A 119 4.88 -23.15 0.57
N ASP A 120 5.61 -22.41 1.42
CA ASP A 120 6.99 -22.74 1.83
C ASP A 120 7.10 -24.13 2.45
N ALA A 121 6.16 -24.48 3.34
CA ALA A 121 6.14 -25.78 4.00
C ALA A 121 5.89 -26.94 3.02
N LEU A 122 5.07 -26.71 1.99
CA LEU A 122 4.86 -27.71 0.93
C LEU A 122 6.14 -27.88 0.12
N TRP A 123 6.78 -26.78 -0.27
CA TRP A 123 7.99 -26.82 -1.08
C TRP A 123 9.20 -27.40 -0.35
N ALA A 124 9.31 -27.18 0.97
CA ALA A 124 10.33 -27.77 1.83
C ALA A 124 10.18 -29.30 2.02
N GLY A 125 9.17 -29.91 1.39
CA GLY A 125 8.92 -31.36 1.44
C GLY A 125 8.20 -31.84 2.69
N ALA A 126 7.66 -30.93 3.53
CA ALA A 126 6.92 -31.30 4.74
C ALA A 126 5.49 -31.80 4.45
N ALA A 127 5.01 -31.66 3.20
CA ALA A 127 3.65 -32.03 2.80
C ALA A 127 3.49 -33.47 2.31
N CYS A 128 4.59 -34.17 2.02
CA CYS A 128 4.56 -35.50 1.42
C CYS A 128 5.13 -36.55 2.38
N THR A 129 4.59 -37.78 2.34
CA THR A 129 5.05 -38.88 3.20
C THR A 129 6.48 -39.34 2.95
N ARG A 130 7.09 -38.94 1.83
CA ARG A 130 8.51 -39.11 1.52
C ARG A 130 9.12 -37.75 1.18
N LYS A 131 10.39 -37.55 1.55
CA LYS A 131 11.14 -36.35 1.12
C LYS A 131 11.23 -36.34 -0.40
N PHE A 132 10.92 -35.19 -0.98
CA PHE A 132 10.87 -34.99 -2.42
C PHE A 132 11.95 -33.97 -2.84
N PRO A 133 12.69 -34.17 -3.95
CA PRO A 133 12.63 -35.29 -4.90
C PRO A 133 13.19 -36.60 -4.30
N ALA A 134 12.71 -37.74 -4.80
CA ALA A 134 13.02 -39.07 -4.26
C ALA A 134 14.45 -39.51 -4.60
N ASN A 135 15.42 -39.09 -3.80
CA ASN A 135 16.78 -39.62 -3.89
C ASN A 135 16.82 -41.00 -3.22
N LYS A 136 16.53 -42.06 -4.00
CA LYS A 136 16.82 -43.49 -3.72
C LYS A 136 15.76 -44.36 -2.99
N GLU A 137 14.56 -43.87 -2.68
CA GLU A 137 13.57 -44.68 -1.91
C GLU A 137 12.63 -45.58 -2.74
N GLY A 138 12.71 -45.53 -4.07
CA GLY A 138 11.81 -46.30 -4.94
C GLY A 138 10.38 -45.73 -5.01
N GLY A 139 9.75 -45.89 -6.18
CA GLY A 139 8.39 -45.41 -6.44
C GLY A 139 8.33 -44.21 -7.39
N THR A 140 7.12 -43.87 -7.81
CA THR A 140 6.88 -42.87 -8.86
C THR A 140 7.27 -41.46 -8.39
N PRO A 141 7.94 -40.65 -9.24
CA PRO A 141 8.40 -39.27 -8.94
C PRO A 141 7.23 -38.26 -8.87
N LEU A 142 6.23 -38.58 -8.05
CA LEU A 142 4.97 -37.87 -7.92
C LEU A 142 4.52 -37.87 -6.46
N CYS A 143 4.07 -36.73 -5.96
CA CYS A 143 3.34 -36.64 -4.70
C CYS A 143 1.91 -36.15 -4.95
N ALA A 144 0.93 -36.90 -4.45
CA ALA A 144 -0.48 -36.67 -4.74
C ALA A 144 -1.38 -37.10 -3.56
N LYS A 145 -2.56 -36.51 -3.47
CA LYS A 145 -3.53 -36.86 -2.41
C LYS A 145 -4.35 -38.07 -2.81
N ARG A 146 -4.37 -39.10 -1.94
CA ARG A 146 -5.20 -40.29 -2.11
C ARG A 146 -6.69 -39.90 -2.18
N SER A 147 -7.40 -40.50 -3.12
CA SER A 147 -8.85 -40.38 -3.24
C SER A 147 -9.55 -41.16 -2.14
N ILE A 148 -10.57 -40.55 -1.53
CA ILE A 148 -11.37 -41.18 -0.46
C ILE A 148 -12.18 -42.37 -1.00
N GLN A 149 -12.61 -42.33 -2.26
CA GLN A 149 -13.37 -43.41 -2.90
C GLN A 149 -12.60 -44.04 -4.07
N PRO A 150 -12.67 -45.37 -4.27
CA PRO A 150 -12.14 -46.01 -5.47
C PRO A 150 -13.09 -45.74 -6.66
N TRP A 151 -12.71 -44.80 -7.55
CA TRP A 151 -13.54 -44.35 -8.67
C TRP A 151 -12.99 -44.77 -10.06
N GLY A 152 -11.73 -45.19 -10.17
CA GLY A 152 -11.03 -45.36 -11.46
C GLY A 152 -11.66 -46.34 -12.44
N VAL A 153 -12.32 -47.40 -11.97
CA VAL A 153 -12.99 -48.39 -12.82
C VAL A 153 -14.21 -47.81 -13.57
N LYS A 154 -14.87 -46.78 -13.01
CA LYS A 154 -16.08 -46.19 -13.61
C LYS A 154 -15.77 -45.30 -14.83
N TRP A 155 -14.53 -44.85 -14.99
CA TRP A 155 -14.11 -43.91 -16.04
C TRP A 155 -13.33 -44.58 -17.17
N MET A 156 -13.24 -45.91 -17.14
CA MET A 156 -12.61 -46.71 -18.20
C MET A 156 -13.64 -47.27 -19.19
N SER A 157 -13.29 -47.25 -20.47
CA SER A 157 -14.05 -47.96 -21.50
C SER A 157 -14.11 -49.47 -21.20
N ALA A 158 -15.07 -50.19 -21.77
CA ALA A 158 -15.14 -51.65 -21.61
C ALA A 158 -13.85 -52.32 -22.12
N GLN A 159 -13.31 -51.80 -23.21
CA GLN A 159 -12.05 -52.25 -23.79
C GLN A 159 -10.88 -52.01 -22.82
N ALA A 160 -10.74 -50.80 -22.27
CA ALA A 160 -9.71 -50.49 -21.29
C ALA A 160 -9.76 -51.42 -20.06
N ARG A 161 -10.97 -51.74 -19.57
CA ARG A 161 -11.16 -52.67 -18.44
C ARG A 161 -10.75 -54.11 -18.72
N CYS A 162 -10.74 -54.54 -19.98
CA CYS A 162 -10.28 -55.87 -20.36
C CYS A 162 -8.75 -55.97 -20.45
N TYR A 163 -8.08 -54.90 -20.86
CA TYR A 163 -6.64 -54.90 -21.13
C TYR A 163 -5.78 -54.34 -19.99
N LEU A 164 -6.36 -53.57 -19.07
CA LEU A 164 -5.63 -52.87 -18.02
C LEU A 164 -5.93 -53.49 -16.65
N ASP A 165 -4.88 -53.71 -15.87
CA ASP A 165 -5.00 -54.24 -14.53
C ASP A 165 -5.67 -53.20 -13.60
N VAL A 166 -6.82 -53.58 -13.06
CA VAL A 166 -7.60 -52.73 -12.16
C VAL A 166 -7.03 -52.68 -10.74
N SER A 167 -6.06 -53.55 -10.41
CA SER A 167 -5.38 -53.58 -9.11
C SER A 167 -4.68 -52.25 -8.77
N PHE A 168 -4.30 -51.48 -9.79
CA PHE A 168 -3.69 -50.14 -9.65
C PHE A 168 -4.62 -49.11 -9.00
N PHE A 169 -5.94 -49.32 -9.05
CA PHE A 169 -6.92 -48.41 -8.45
C PHE A 169 -7.20 -48.68 -6.97
N MET A 170 -6.40 -49.54 -6.31
CA MET A 170 -6.45 -49.74 -4.85
C MET A 170 -5.89 -48.54 -4.06
N ARG A 171 -4.99 -47.76 -4.69
CA ARG A 171 -4.48 -46.48 -4.16
C ARG A 171 -4.68 -45.37 -5.21
N PRO A 172 -5.92 -44.97 -5.55
CA PRO A 172 -6.13 -43.94 -6.54
C PRO A 172 -5.88 -42.56 -5.93
N PHE A 173 -5.42 -41.59 -6.71
CA PHE A 173 -5.22 -40.20 -6.29
C PHE A 173 -5.87 -39.21 -7.25
N ASN A 174 -6.10 -37.99 -6.75
CA ASN A 174 -6.55 -36.86 -7.56
C ASN A 174 -5.39 -36.14 -8.24
N ALA A 175 -5.58 -35.76 -9.50
CA ALA A 175 -4.56 -35.08 -10.30
C ALA A 175 -4.52 -33.55 -10.10
N GLY A 176 -5.42 -32.95 -9.32
CA GLY A 176 -5.57 -31.49 -9.30
C GLY A 176 -4.59 -30.72 -8.41
N VAL A 177 -3.88 -31.40 -7.53
CA VAL A 177 -2.73 -30.85 -6.81
C VAL A 177 -1.64 -31.92 -6.78
N LEU A 178 -0.52 -31.65 -7.47
CA LEU A 178 0.58 -32.61 -7.62
C LEU A 178 1.92 -31.93 -7.42
N ILE A 179 2.84 -32.57 -6.72
CA ILE A 179 4.27 -32.24 -6.82
C ILE A 179 4.88 -33.24 -7.78
N MET A 180 5.46 -32.74 -8.88
CA MET A 180 5.99 -33.53 -9.98
C MET A 180 7.48 -33.28 -10.13
N ASP A 181 8.28 -34.35 -10.18
CA ASP A 181 9.68 -34.28 -10.59
C ASP A 181 9.77 -34.60 -12.08
N LEU A 182 9.83 -33.53 -12.86
CA LEU A 182 9.77 -33.60 -14.30
C LEU A 182 11.03 -34.23 -14.90
N ALA A 183 12.18 -34.13 -14.23
CA ALA A 183 13.42 -34.73 -14.70
C ALA A 183 13.32 -36.25 -14.72
N HIS A 184 12.83 -36.86 -13.63
CA HIS A 184 12.61 -38.30 -13.59
C HIS A 184 11.44 -38.73 -14.47
N MET A 185 10.34 -37.96 -14.54
CA MET A 185 9.22 -38.27 -15.42
C MET A 185 9.61 -38.27 -16.91
N ARG A 186 10.52 -37.39 -17.34
CA ARG A 186 11.13 -37.42 -18.68
C ARG A 186 11.93 -38.71 -18.88
N ALA A 187 12.82 -39.05 -17.95
CA ALA A 187 13.63 -40.27 -18.02
C ALA A 187 12.76 -41.54 -18.11
N TRP A 188 11.61 -41.52 -17.44
CA TRP A 188 10.63 -42.62 -17.43
C TRP A 188 9.51 -42.47 -18.47
N ARG A 189 9.66 -41.53 -19.41
CA ARG A 189 8.81 -41.34 -20.60
C ARG A 189 7.30 -41.21 -20.32
N LEU A 190 6.93 -40.43 -19.29
CA LEU A 190 5.52 -40.18 -18.95
C LEU A 190 4.71 -39.69 -20.17
N SER A 191 5.20 -38.69 -20.90
CA SER A 191 4.45 -38.09 -22.01
C SER A 191 4.22 -39.08 -23.15
N THR A 192 5.22 -39.89 -23.51
CA THR A 192 5.06 -40.96 -24.50
C THR A 192 4.05 -42.00 -24.04
N PHE A 193 4.14 -42.45 -22.79
CA PHE A 193 3.19 -43.38 -22.19
C PHE A 193 1.76 -42.83 -22.25
N ALA A 194 1.57 -41.56 -21.88
CA ALA A 194 0.28 -40.90 -21.87
C ALA A 194 -0.38 -40.82 -23.26
N VAL A 195 0.39 -40.48 -24.29
CA VAL A 195 -0.11 -40.43 -25.67
C VAL A 195 -0.59 -41.81 -26.13
N LEU A 196 0.20 -42.87 -25.87
CA LEU A 196 -0.18 -44.24 -26.22
C LEU A 196 -1.46 -44.69 -25.50
N MET A 197 -1.53 -44.46 -24.19
CA MET A 197 -2.68 -44.84 -23.37
C MET A 197 -3.95 -44.09 -23.80
N SER A 198 -3.84 -42.79 -24.10
CA SER A 198 -4.97 -42.01 -24.59
C SER A 198 -5.43 -42.49 -25.97
N ARG A 199 -4.51 -42.73 -26.92
CA ARG A 199 -4.88 -43.15 -28.29
C ARG A 199 -5.49 -44.54 -28.35
N TRP A 200 -5.00 -45.49 -27.56
CA TRP A 200 -5.52 -46.86 -27.58
C TRP A 200 -6.78 -47.05 -26.76
N PHE A 201 -6.92 -46.33 -25.64
CA PHE A 201 -7.98 -46.61 -24.66
C PHE A 201 -8.92 -45.43 -24.39
N GLY A 202 -8.65 -44.25 -24.96
CA GLY A 202 -9.45 -43.04 -24.77
C GLY A 202 -9.42 -42.51 -23.34
N LEU A 203 -8.31 -42.70 -22.62
CA LEU A 203 -8.20 -42.38 -21.20
C LEU A 203 -7.91 -40.89 -20.96
N ASN A 204 -8.45 -40.38 -19.86
CA ASN A 204 -8.15 -39.05 -19.34
C ASN A 204 -6.83 -39.01 -18.55
N ASP A 205 -6.35 -37.80 -18.28
CA ASP A 205 -5.10 -37.52 -17.58
C ASP A 205 -5.02 -38.17 -16.19
N GLN A 206 -6.08 -38.07 -15.38
CA GLN A 206 -6.07 -38.61 -14.03
C GLN A 206 -5.97 -40.14 -14.05
N VAL A 207 -6.67 -40.81 -14.97
CA VAL A 207 -6.58 -42.27 -15.12
C VAL A 207 -5.19 -42.68 -15.60
N ILE A 208 -4.64 -42.00 -16.59
CA ILE A 208 -3.29 -42.25 -17.11
C ILE A 208 -2.23 -42.10 -16.02
N LEU A 209 -2.30 -41.02 -15.22
CA LEU A 209 -1.37 -40.78 -14.12
C LEU A 209 -1.46 -41.85 -13.03
N ASN A 210 -2.66 -42.35 -12.72
CA ASN A 210 -2.83 -43.42 -11.74
C ASN A 210 -2.25 -44.75 -12.24
N ILE A 211 -2.41 -45.07 -13.53
CA ILE A 211 -1.80 -46.27 -14.14
C ILE A 211 -0.28 -46.11 -14.15
N TYR A 212 0.22 -44.96 -14.60
CA TYR A 212 1.65 -44.66 -14.62
C TYR A 212 2.30 -44.79 -13.23
N ALA A 213 1.61 -44.29 -12.20
CA ALA A 213 2.12 -44.33 -10.85
C ALA A 213 2.10 -45.72 -10.21
N ASN A 214 1.23 -46.62 -10.70
CA ASN A 214 1.07 -47.98 -10.17
C ASN A 214 0.95 -48.00 -8.63
N GLY A 215 0.22 -47.02 -8.06
CA GLY A 215 0.07 -46.89 -6.60
C GLY A 215 1.36 -46.65 -5.80
N THR A 216 2.49 -46.32 -6.44
CA THR A 216 3.82 -46.16 -5.79
C THR A 216 4.20 -44.70 -5.46
N TYR A 217 3.31 -43.75 -5.75
CA TYR A 217 3.47 -42.31 -5.48
C TYR A 217 3.58 -41.99 -3.97
N ALA A 218 4.14 -40.84 -3.64
CA ALA A 218 4.16 -40.30 -2.28
C ALA A 218 2.82 -39.65 -1.92
N GLU A 219 2.37 -39.81 -0.68
CA GLU A 219 1.03 -39.35 -0.29
C GLU A 219 1.10 -37.90 0.22
N LEU A 220 0.30 -37.02 -0.38
CA LEU A 220 0.15 -35.63 0.01
C LEU A 220 -0.84 -35.52 1.18
N SER A 221 -0.47 -34.79 2.23
CA SER A 221 -1.32 -34.59 3.40
C SER A 221 -2.66 -33.92 3.01
N PRO A 222 -3.80 -34.34 3.59
CA PRO A 222 -5.13 -33.90 3.17
C PRO A 222 -5.37 -32.38 3.17
N GLU A 223 -4.69 -31.64 4.05
CA GLU A 223 -4.76 -30.17 4.13
C GLU A 223 -4.33 -29.44 2.85
N TRP A 224 -3.51 -30.08 2.01
CA TRP A 224 -2.98 -29.51 0.77
C TRP A 224 -3.83 -29.81 -0.46
N ASN A 225 -4.98 -30.47 -0.31
CA ASN A 225 -5.96 -30.65 -1.39
C ASN A 225 -7.33 -30.99 -0.77
N VAL A 226 -7.95 -30.00 -0.12
CA VAL A 226 -9.23 -30.16 0.61
C VAL A 226 -10.38 -30.09 -0.38
N TYR A 227 -11.22 -31.12 -0.46
CA TYR A 227 -12.40 -31.13 -1.33
C TYR A 227 -13.64 -30.54 -0.70
N TYR A 228 -14.39 -29.83 -1.53
CA TYR A 228 -15.70 -29.34 -1.19
C TYR A 228 -16.69 -30.51 -0.99
N PHE A 229 -17.51 -30.45 0.06
CA PHE A 229 -18.43 -31.51 0.51
C PHE A 229 -17.82 -32.86 0.96
N GLN A 230 -16.50 -33.03 0.92
CA GLN A 230 -15.83 -34.27 1.34
C GLN A 230 -14.86 -34.03 2.49
N ASP A 231 -13.64 -33.57 2.21
CA ASP A 231 -12.58 -33.42 3.22
C ASP A 231 -12.80 -32.26 4.16
N GLU A 232 -13.58 -31.25 3.77
CA GLU A 232 -13.87 -30.08 4.61
C GLU A 232 -14.52 -30.43 5.95
N LYS A 233 -15.13 -31.62 6.05
CA LYS A 233 -15.72 -32.16 7.28
C LYS A 233 -14.70 -32.91 8.14
N GLN A 234 -13.60 -33.36 7.53
CA GLN A 234 -12.56 -34.19 8.15
C GLN A 234 -11.33 -33.37 8.55
N VAL A 235 -11.00 -32.33 7.78
CA VAL A 235 -9.89 -31.40 8.04
C VAL A 235 -10.45 -30.13 8.68
N PRO A 236 -10.05 -29.78 9.92
CA PRO A 236 -10.44 -28.52 10.56
C PRO A 236 -10.08 -27.29 9.71
N ALA A 237 -10.93 -26.26 9.74
CA ALA A 237 -10.79 -25.09 8.87
C ALA A 237 -9.46 -24.33 9.04
N ASN A 238 -8.91 -24.28 10.26
CA ASN A 238 -7.61 -23.67 10.55
C ASN A 238 -6.41 -24.44 9.95
N ARG A 239 -6.63 -25.67 9.47
CA ARG A 239 -5.62 -26.49 8.81
C ARG A 239 -5.70 -26.47 7.29
N TRP A 240 -6.71 -25.83 6.69
CA TRP A 240 -6.81 -25.77 5.23
C TRP A 240 -5.62 -25.02 4.64
N ARG A 241 -5.03 -25.56 3.56
CA ARG A 241 -3.91 -24.94 2.83
C ARG A 241 -4.26 -24.70 1.37
N ILE A 242 -4.82 -25.70 0.68
CA ILE A 242 -5.35 -25.57 -0.68
C ILE A 242 -6.78 -26.11 -0.71
N LEU A 243 -7.70 -25.27 -1.16
CA LEU A 243 -9.11 -25.61 -1.30
C LEU A 243 -9.39 -25.97 -2.76
N HIS A 244 -9.96 -27.14 -3.00
CA HIS A 244 -10.26 -27.66 -4.32
C HIS A 244 -11.78 -27.92 -4.43
N PRO A 245 -12.57 -26.99 -5.00
CA PRO A 245 -13.99 -27.17 -5.28
C PRO A 245 -14.19 -28.13 -6.47
N ALA A 246 -13.77 -29.39 -6.30
CA ALA A 246 -13.85 -30.42 -7.30
C ALA A 246 -15.32 -30.68 -7.71
N GLY A 247 -15.57 -30.90 -9.00
CA GLY A 247 -16.91 -31.13 -9.55
C GLY A 247 -17.66 -29.86 -9.97
N PRO A 248 -19.00 -29.91 -10.13
CA PRO A 248 -19.77 -28.85 -10.80
C PRO A 248 -20.13 -27.66 -9.89
N SER A 249 -20.09 -27.84 -8.56
CA SER A 249 -20.38 -26.77 -7.60
C SER A 249 -19.14 -25.89 -7.42
N LYS A 250 -19.13 -24.71 -8.04
CA LYS A 250 -17.99 -23.78 -8.02
C LYS A 250 -18.27 -22.51 -7.23
N PRO A 251 -17.30 -21.95 -6.49
CA PRO A 251 -17.50 -20.74 -5.70
C PRO A 251 -17.71 -19.47 -6.54
N TRP A 252 -17.17 -19.41 -7.77
CA TRP A 252 -17.40 -18.32 -8.73
C TRP A 252 -18.71 -18.45 -9.51
N ASN A 253 -19.48 -19.54 -9.34
CA ASN A 253 -20.76 -19.64 -10.03
C ASN A 253 -21.75 -18.63 -9.44
N ARG A 254 -22.17 -17.67 -10.26
CA ARG A 254 -23.03 -16.55 -9.84
C ARG A 254 -24.39 -17.00 -9.32
N SER A 255 -24.92 -18.10 -9.85
CA SER A 255 -26.21 -18.66 -9.41
C SER A 255 -26.10 -19.45 -8.09
N ASN A 256 -24.90 -19.83 -7.65
CA ASN A 256 -24.68 -20.58 -6.41
C ASN A 256 -24.22 -19.65 -5.28
N ILE A 257 -25.10 -18.75 -4.86
CA ILE A 257 -24.82 -17.78 -3.77
C ILE A 257 -24.58 -18.44 -2.40
N ALA A 258 -25.05 -19.68 -2.21
CA ALA A 258 -24.93 -20.42 -0.95
C ALA A 258 -23.63 -21.23 -0.83
N HIS A 259 -22.72 -21.14 -1.82
CA HIS A 259 -21.48 -21.90 -1.81
C HIS A 259 -20.58 -21.49 -0.62
N ARG A 260 -20.28 -22.44 0.29
CA ARG A 260 -19.57 -22.16 1.56
C ARG A 260 -18.23 -21.44 1.38
N TRP A 261 -17.50 -21.77 0.31
CA TRP A 261 -16.19 -21.15 0.02
C TRP A 261 -16.23 -19.91 -0.87
N ARG A 262 -17.42 -19.44 -1.30
CA ARG A 262 -17.54 -18.21 -2.09
C ARG A 262 -16.93 -16.98 -1.39
N PRO A 263 -17.15 -16.75 -0.08
CA PRO A 263 -16.49 -15.62 0.60
C PRO A 263 -14.97 -15.70 0.59
N ILE A 264 -14.40 -16.92 0.57
CA ILE A 264 -12.95 -17.14 0.47
C ILE A 264 -12.46 -16.77 -0.94
N TRP A 265 -13.16 -17.25 -1.97
CA TRP A 265 -12.87 -16.96 -3.38
C TRP A 265 -12.95 -15.47 -3.70
N GLU A 266 -14.08 -14.85 -3.36
CA GLU A 266 -14.28 -13.43 -3.62
C GLU A 266 -13.23 -12.59 -2.87
N ARG A 267 -12.69 -13.04 -1.73
CA ARG A 267 -11.60 -12.34 -0.99
C ARG A 267 -10.26 -12.36 -1.73
N ALA A 268 -10.11 -13.27 -2.68
CA ALA A 268 -8.98 -13.30 -3.60
C ALA A 268 -9.26 -12.49 -4.88
N GLU A 269 -10.50 -12.43 -5.37
CA GLU A 269 -10.80 -11.68 -6.62
C GLU A 269 -10.67 -10.15 -6.48
N PRO A 270 -10.25 -9.45 -7.55
CA PRO A 270 -10.40 -8.01 -7.66
C PRO A 270 -11.89 -7.62 -7.57
N PRO A 271 -12.22 -6.43 -7.07
CA PRO A 271 -13.60 -6.02 -6.84
C PRO A 271 -14.35 -5.86 -8.16
N GLY A 272 -15.65 -6.20 -8.15
CA GLY A 272 -16.51 -5.99 -9.31
C GLY A 272 -16.88 -4.51 -9.47
N ILE A 273 -17.37 -3.90 -8.39
CA ILE A 273 -17.70 -2.48 -8.28
C ILE A 273 -16.91 -1.89 -7.10
N LEU A 274 -16.45 -0.65 -7.26
CA LEU A 274 -15.65 0.08 -6.29
C LEU A 274 -16.31 1.45 -5.98
N TYR A 275 -16.43 1.78 -4.70
CA TYR A 275 -16.78 3.11 -4.20
C TYR A 275 -15.66 3.60 -3.28
N VAL A 276 -15.26 4.88 -3.35
CA VAL A 276 -14.08 5.41 -2.62
C VAL A 276 -14.37 6.74 -1.92
N TRP A 277 -14.50 6.72 -0.59
CA TRP A 277 -14.87 7.86 0.24
C TRP A 277 -13.59 8.33 0.86
N SER A 278 -13.02 9.38 0.29
CA SER A 278 -11.70 9.90 0.67
C SER A 278 -11.80 11.16 1.56
N SER A 279 -13.00 11.74 1.70
CA SER A 279 -13.14 13.03 2.37
C SER A 279 -13.00 12.90 3.88
N LEU A 280 -12.07 13.70 4.42
CA LEU A 280 -11.80 13.85 5.85
C LEU A 280 -12.42 15.13 6.44
N VAL A 281 -13.10 15.93 5.61
CA VAL A 281 -13.61 17.26 5.96
C VAL A 281 -15.12 17.40 5.70
N LYS A 282 -15.70 16.46 4.94
CA LYS A 282 -17.14 16.38 4.72
C LYS A 282 -17.73 15.24 5.53
N PRO A 283 -18.99 15.37 6.02
CA PRO A 283 -19.71 14.24 6.56
C PRO A 283 -20.00 13.21 5.45
N PHE A 284 -20.01 11.92 5.82
CA PHE A 284 -20.42 10.86 4.91
C PHE A 284 -21.92 10.99 4.59
N PRO A 285 -22.34 11.09 3.31
CA PRO A 285 -23.74 11.31 2.96
C PRO A 285 -24.60 10.08 3.26
N GLU A 286 -25.74 10.25 3.91
CA GLU A 286 -26.66 9.14 4.19
C GLU A 286 -27.15 8.44 2.91
N ALA A 287 -27.41 9.22 1.85
CA ALA A 287 -27.80 8.69 0.53
C ALA A 287 -26.73 7.79 -0.11
N ALA A 288 -25.44 7.97 0.25
CA ALA A 288 -24.35 7.18 -0.32
C ALA A 288 -24.44 5.71 0.12
N ALA A 289 -24.82 5.42 1.37
CA ALA A 289 -25.05 4.05 1.83
C ALA A 289 -26.23 3.39 1.10
N ASN A 290 -27.29 4.17 0.81
CA ASN A 290 -28.43 3.69 0.04
C ASN A 290 -28.06 3.33 -1.40
N ASN A 291 -27.18 4.12 -2.03
CA ASN A 291 -26.66 3.85 -3.37
C ASN A 291 -25.82 2.56 -3.41
N VAL A 292 -24.94 2.36 -2.43
CA VAL A 292 -24.20 1.09 -2.28
C VAL A 292 -25.16 -0.08 -2.13
N ALA A 293 -26.19 0.05 -1.28
CA ALA A 293 -27.19 -1.00 -1.07
C ALA A 293 -27.99 -1.30 -2.34
N ALA A 294 -28.39 -0.28 -3.09
CA ALA A 294 -29.10 -0.43 -4.35
C ALA A 294 -28.24 -1.17 -5.39
N THR A 295 -26.99 -0.75 -5.57
CA THR A 295 -26.01 -1.40 -6.47
C THR A 295 -25.79 -2.86 -6.07
N ALA A 296 -25.59 -3.15 -4.79
CA ALA A 296 -25.38 -4.49 -4.29
C ALA A 296 -26.60 -5.42 -4.53
N ARG A 297 -27.82 -4.89 -4.36
CA ARG A 297 -29.06 -5.64 -4.65
C ARG A 297 -29.29 -5.86 -6.14
N ALA A 298 -28.93 -4.89 -6.98
CA ALA A 298 -29.03 -5.02 -8.43
C ALA A 298 -27.99 -6.02 -8.99
N LEU A 299 -26.85 -6.18 -8.30
CA LEU A 299 -25.73 -7.03 -8.73
C LEU A 299 -25.38 -8.14 -7.70
N PRO A 300 -26.29 -9.08 -7.40
CA PRO A 300 -26.08 -10.10 -6.37
C PRO A 300 -24.91 -11.07 -6.69
N GLY A 301 -24.47 -11.11 -7.96
CA GLY A 301 -23.32 -11.90 -8.43
C GLY A 301 -21.99 -11.14 -8.51
N SER A 302 -21.93 -9.88 -8.07
CA SER A 302 -20.72 -9.05 -8.10
C SER A 302 -20.40 -8.52 -6.70
N THR A 303 -19.12 -8.49 -6.36
CA THR A 303 -18.63 -7.84 -5.14
C THR A 303 -18.65 -6.32 -5.30
N VAL A 304 -19.26 -5.63 -4.34
CA VAL A 304 -19.23 -4.17 -4.20
C VAL A 304 -18.26 -3.85 -3.07
N THR A 305 -17.11 -3.27 -3.40
CA THR A 305 -16.09 -2.87 -2.42
C THR A 305 -16.17 -1.38 -2.18
N VAL A 306 -16.09 -1.01 -0.91
CA VAL A 306 -16.26 0.35 -0.44
C VAL A 306 -15.07 0.72 0.42
N VAL A 307 -14.26 1.66 -0.05
CA VAL A 307 -13.09 2.16 0.66
C VAL A 307 -13.50 3.42 1.42
N CYS A 308 -13.34 3.41 2.74
CA CYS A 308 -13.84 4.45 3.65
C CYS A 308 -12.71 5.17 4.39
N ALA A 309 -12.58 6.48 4.22
CA ALA A 309 -11.69 7.34 5.01
C ALA A 309 -12.15 7.52 6.46
N THR A 310 -13.46 7.56 6.69
CA THR A 310 -14.03 7.96 7.98
C THR A 310 -14.72 6.80 8.69
N THR A 311 -14.71 6.87 10.03
CA THR A 311 -15.46 5.94 10.89
C THR A 311 -16.96 5.97 10.58
N ALA A 312 -17.49 7.15 10.21
CA ALA A 312 -18.88 7.29 9.78
C ALA A 312 -19.19 6.44 8.53
N CYS A 313 -18.35 6.50 7.50
CA CYS A 313 -18.49 5.67 6.30
C CYS A 313 -18.41 4.17 6.64
N LEU A 314 -17.43 3.78 7.45
CA LEU A 314 -17.28 2.39 7.89
C LEU A 314 -18.56 1.87 8.55
N ASN A 315 -19.13 2.62 9.48
CA ASN A 315 -20.31 2.23 10.23
C ASN A 315 -21.57 2.24 9.35
N SER A 316 -21.80 3.30 8.57
CA SER A 316 -22.98 3.42 7.70
C SER A 316 -23.04 2.32 6.64
N VAL A 317 -21.91 1.96 6.04
CA VAL A 317 -21.87 0.90 5.03
C VAL A 317 -21.79 -0.49 5.68
N GLY A 318 -21.02 -0.62 6.76
CA GLY A 318 -20.88 -1.89 7.48
C GLY A 318 -22.19 -2.39 8.09
N THR A 319 -23.09 -1.48 8.49
CA THR A 319 -24.41 -1.84 9.02
C THR A 319 -25.39 -2.37 7.97
N LEU A 320 -25.12 -2.21 6.67
CA LEU A 320 -25.98 -2.75 5.60
C LEU A 320 -26.07 -4.28 5.65
N ARG A 321 -25.04 -4.97 6.17
CA ARG A 321 -24.96 -6.43 6.32
C ARG A 321 -25.32 -7.22 5.05
N LEU A 322 -25.02 -6.66 3.88
CA LEU A 322 -25.24 -7.31 2.59
C LEU A 322 -24.08 -8.26 2.26
N PRO A 323 -24.35 -9.49 1.81
CA PRO A 323 -23.32 -10.53 1.68
C PRO A 323 -22.26 -10.24 0.60
N ASN A 324 -22.58 -9.41 -0.38
CA ASN A 324 -21.69 -9.00 -1.47
C ASN A 324 -21.11 -7.59 -1.30
N VAL A 325 -21.35 -6.91 -0.17
CA VAL A 325 -20.74 -5.61 0.16
C VAL A 325 -19.53 -5.83 1.05
N ARG A 326 -18.43 -5.17 0.70
CA ARG A 326 -17.19 -5.18 1.48
C ARG A 326 -16.80 -3.77 1.81
N VAL A 327 -16.40 -3.56 3.05
CA VAL A 327 -15.97 -2.25 3.53
C VAL A 327 -14.53 -2.37 3.98
N GLN A 328 -13.68 -1.46 3.51
CA GLN A 328 -12.27 -1.39 3.83
C GLN A 328 -11.93 0.00 4.35
N GLN A 329 -11.21 0.08 5.48
CA GLN A 329 -10.66 1.34 5.94
C GLN A 329 -9.59 1.82 4.94
N LEU A 330 -9.72 3.07 4.50
CA LEU A 330 -8.71 3.73 3.71
C LEU A 330 -7.45 3.90 4.57
N SER A 331 -6.33 3.42 4.05
CA SER A 331 -4.99 3.74 4.53
C SER A 331 -4.12 4.02 3.32
N VAL A 332 -3.34 5.10 3.36
CA VAL A 332 -2.43 5.47 2.27
C VAL A 332 -1.29 4.47 2.09
N MET A 333 -1.01 3.62 3.10
CA MET A 333 0.00 2.57 3.02
C MET A 333 -0.22 1.65 1.81
N HIS A 334 -1.48 1.36 1.48
CA HIS A 334 -1.84 0.52 0.33
C HIS A 334 -1.31 1.07 -1.00
N PHE A 335 -1.02 2.37 -1.09
CA PHE A 335 -0.60 3.05 -2.32
C PHE A 335 0.89 3.43 -2.33
N MET A 336 1.66 3.10 -1.29
CA MET A 336 3.06 3.54 -1.12
C MET A 336 4.12 2.51 -1.55
N HIS A 337 3.71 1.33 -2.03
CA HIS A 337 4.62 0.30 -2.54
C HIS A 337 5.30 0.74 -3.85
N GLU A 338 6.55 0.30 -4.10
CA GLU A 338 7.40 0.87 -5.16
C GLU A 338 6.83 0.77 -6.58
N SER A 339 6.01 -0.25 -6.86
CA SER A 339 5.37 -0.44 -8.15
C SER A 339 4.10 0.39 -8.36
N HIS A 340 3.66 1.16 -7.35
CA HIS A 340 2.48 2.01 -7.49
C HIS A 340 2.82 3.35 -8.15
N PRO A 341 2.12 3.79 -9.20
CA PRO A 341 2.44 5.02 -9.94
C PRO A 341 2.31 6.28 -9.09
N LEU A 342 1.49 6.23 -8.03
CA LEU A 342 1.31 7.34 -7.08
C LEU A 342 2.11 7.20 -5.78
N ALA A 343 3.00 6.22 -5.64
CA ALA A 343 3.74 6.00 -4.40
C ALA A 343 4.50 7.25 -3.93
N GLY A 344 5.18 7.93 -4.87
CA GLY A 344 5.89 9.18 -4.58
C GLY A 344 4.96 10.30 -4.13
N TRP A 345 3.75 10.39 -4.70
CA TRP A 345 2.74 11.38 -4.30
C TRP A 345 2.27 11.15 -2.87
N PHE A 346 1.89 9.90 -2.54
CA PHE A 346 1.43 9.57 -1.19
C PHE A 346 2.53 9.75 -0.14
N ARG A 347 3.80 9.44 -0.44
CA ARG A 347 4.92 9.68 0.49
C ARG A 347 5.17 11.17 0.76
N ARG A 348 4.88 12.04 -0.22
CA ARG A 348 5.02 13.50 -0.09
C ARG A 348 3.76 14.19 0.43
N HIS A 349 2.75 13.44 0.88
CA HIS A 349 1.42 14.00 1.21
C HIS A 349 1.48 15.19 2.18
N ALA A 350 2.34 15.16 3.21
CA ALA A 350 2.49 16.25 4.17
C ALA A 350 2.95 17.56 3.51
N LEU A 351 3.94 17.49 2.60
CA LEU A 351 4.41 18.64 1.84
C LEU A 351 3.34 19.14 0.87
N ILE A 352 2.66 18.20 0.19
CA ILE A 352 1.60 18.53 -0.77
C ILE A 352 0.44 19.24 -0.06
N LYS A 353 0.08 18.86 1.18
CA LYS A 353 -0.92 19.60 1.99
C LYS A 353 -0.54 21.07 2.16
N VAL A 354 0.71 21.34 2.52
CA VAL A 354 1.22 22.70 2.72
C VAL A 354 1.22 23.50 1.41
N TRP A 355 1.63 22.87 0.30
CA TRP A 355 1.69 23.53 -1.01
C TRP A 355 0.33 23.77 -1.65
N SER A 356 -0.58 22.80 -1.56
CA SER A 356 -1.86 22.85 -2.26
C SER A 356 -2.96 23.56 -1.48
N GLY A 357 -2.77 23.84 -0.19
CA GLY A 357 -3.72 24.65 0.54
C GLY A 357 -5.08 23.96 0.70
N LYS A 358 -6.13 24.78 0.54
CA LYS A 358 -7.54 24.36 0.41
C LYS A 358 -7.83 23.41 -0.77
N HIS A 359 -6.91 23.22 -1.71
CA HIS A 359 -7.09 22.32 -2.85
C HIS A 359 -6.69 20.87 -2.54
N TYR A 360 -5.93 20.63 -1.47
CA TYR A 360 -5.48 19.29 -1.08
C TYR A 360 -6.60 18.23 -1.03
N PRO A 361 -7.79 18.50 -0.45
CA PRO A 361 -8.84 17.48 -0.37
C PRO A 361 -9.29 16.95 -1.74
N ALA A 362 -9.33 17.79 -2.78
CA ALA A 362 -9.69 17.38 -4.14
C ALA A 362 -8.57 16.56 -4.80
N TYR A 363 -7.32 16.96 -4.58
CA TYR A 363 -6.15 16.22 -5.03
C TYR A 363 -6.04 14.85 -4.37
N PHE A 364 -6.30 14.78 -3.07
CA PHE A 364 -6.34 13.54 -2.31
C PHE A 364 -7.47 12.63 -2.79
N ASP A 365 -8.68 13.14 -3.02
CA ASP A 365 -9.78 12.35 -3.58
C ASP A 365 -9.41 11.72 -4.93
N THR A 366 -8.85 12.52 -5.83
CA THR A 366 -8.41 12.05 -7.15
C THR A 366 -7.32 10.98 -7.02
N ALA A 367 -6.29 11.24 -6.21
CA ALA A 367 -5.18 10.32 -6.00
C ALA A 367 -5.64 8.98 -5.38
N VAL A 368 -6.54 9.02 -4.39
CA VAL A 368 -7.06 7.82 -3.74
C VAL A 368 -7.98 7.04 -4.68
N ARG A 369 -8.83 7.70 -5.46
CA ARG A 369 -9.69 7.02 -6.46
C ARG A 369 -8.88 6.31 -7.53
N LEU A 370 -7.90 7.00 -8.10
CA LEU A 370 -6.98 6.43 -9.09
C LEU A 370 -6.11 5.33 -8.48
N GLY A 371 -5.60 5.54 -7.27
CA GLY A 371 -4.80 4.55 -6.54
C GLY A 371 -5.59 3.32 -6.13
N ALA A 372 -6.84 3.47 -5.71
CA ALA A 372 -7.73 2.35 -5.41
C ALA A 372 -8.13 1.60 -6.67
N LEU A 373 -8.41 2.30 -7.77
CA LEU A 373 -8.69 1.67 -9.07
C LEU A 373 -7.47 0.90 -9.59
N TYR A 374 -6.26 1.43 -9.42
CA TYR A 374 -5.00 0.74 -9.71
C TYR A 374 -4.83 -0.49 -8.78
N ALA A 375 -4.76 -0.28 -7.47
CA ALA A 375 -4.45 -1.35 -6.52
C ALA A 375 -5.50 -2.47 -6.50
N MET A 376 -6.78 -2.11 -6.63
CA MET A 376 -7.89 -3.05 -6.43
C MET A 376 -8.46 -3.55 -7.77
N GLY A 377 -8.55 -2.70 -8.80
CA GLY A 377 -9.22 -3.01 -10.07
C GLY A 377 -10.73 -2.76 -10.03
N GLY A 378 -11.45 -3.23 -11.06
CA GLY A 378 -12.91 -3.14 -11.13
C GLY A 378 -13.47 -1.87 -11.81
N VAL A 379 -14.71 -1.54 -11.46
CA VAL A 379 -15.42 -0.33 -11.94
C VAL A 379 -15.65 0.61 -10.78
N LEU A 380 -14.97 1.76 -10.80
CA LEU A 380 -15.18 2.85 -9.85
C LEU A 380 -16.45 3.61 -10.22
N LEU A 381 -17.36 3.75 -9.26
CA LEU A 381 -18.56 4.57 -9.36
C LEU A 381 -18.46 5.76 -8.41
N ASP A 382 -18.98 6.91 -8.86
CA ASP A 382 -19.23 8.03 -7.96
C ASP A 382 -20.32 7.72 -6.94
N TRP A 383 -20.23 8.35 -5.76
CA TRP A 383 -21.09 8.06 -4.61
C TRP A 383 -22.55 8.44 -4.76
N ASP A 384 -22.84 9.38 -5.65
CA ASP A 384 -24.19 9.80 -6.04
C ASP A 384 -24.83 8.84 -7.05
N LEU A 385 -24.08 7.87 -7.58
CA LEU A 385 -24.57 6.89 -8.54
C LEU A 385 -24.87 5.54 -7.88
N ALA A 386 -26.01 4.99 -8.29
CA ALA A 386 -26.40 3.61 -8.00
C ALA A 386 -26.60 2.85 -9.32
N VAL A 387 -26.21 1.58 -9.34
CA VAL A 387 -26.62 0.66 -10.40
C VAL A 387 -28.04 0.22 -10.07
N THR A 388 -29.01 0.82 -10.75
CA THR A 388 -30.35 0.27 -10.88
C THR A 388 -30.36 -0.65 -12.11
N SER A 389 -31.23 -1.64 -12.17
CA SER A 389 -31.22 -2.79 -13.10
C SER A 389 -31.15 -2.51 -14.62
N GLU A 390 -31.00 -1.26 -15.04
CA GLU A 390 -30.98 -0.79 -16.44
C GLU A 390 -29.58 -0.51 -16.99
N LEU A 391 -28.53 -0.52 -16.17
CA LEU A 391 -27.15 -0.35 -16.64
C LEU A 391 -26.62 -1.67 -17.23
N PRO A 392 -26.29 -1.75 -18.54
CA PRO A 392 -25.81 -2.99 -19.12
C PRO A 392 -24.41 -3.28 -18.59
N VAL A 393 -24.33 -4.16 -17.58
CA VAL A 393 -23.07 -4.69 -17.04
C VAL A 393 -22.23 -5.35 -18.15
N ALA A 394 -22.88 -5.79 -19.24
CA ALA A 394 -22.23 -6.28 -20.44
C ALA A 394 -21.50 -5.18 -21.24
N GLU A 395 -22.00 -3.94 -21.25
CA GLU A 395 -21.34 -2.80 -21.90
C GLU A 395 -20.23 -2.20 -21.02
N MET A 396 -20.38 -2.19 -19.69
CA MET A 396 -19.31 -1.77 -18.76
C MET A 396 -18.08 -2.71 -18.76
N ARG A 397 -18.26 -3.97 -19.19
CA ARG A 397 -17.17 -4.95 -19.34
C ARG A 397 -16.53 -4.95 -20.73
N CYS A 398 -17.14 -4.27 -21.71
CA CYS A 398 -16.59 -4.12 -23.05
C CYS A 398 -15.63 -2.93 -23.11
N GLY A 399 -14.50 -3.03 -22.40
CA GLY A 399 -13.35 -2.13 -22.59
C GLY A 399 -12.45 -2.52 -23.76
N THR A 400 -12.66 -3.69 -24.38
CA THR A 400 -11.62 -4.31 -25.23
C THR A 400 -11.76 -4.15 -26.74
N THR A 401 -12.72 -3.38 -27.29
CA THR A 401 -12.84 -3.32 -28.76
C THR A 401 -13.22 -1.99 -29.41
N VAL A 402 -13.49 -0.90 -28.67
CA VAL A 402 -13.91 0.36 -29.34
C VAL A 402 -12.75 1.33 -29.62
N CYS A 403 -11.59 1.18 -28.99
CA CYS A 403 -10.45 2.06 -29.23
C CYS A 403 -9.31 1.47 -30.09
N ASP A 404 -9.24 0.14 -30.26
CA ASP A 404 -8.11 -0.53 -30.93
C ASP A 404 -8.51 -1.48 -32.08
N LEU A 405 -9.60 -1.21 -32.79
CA LEU A 405 -9.78 -1.83 -34.10
C LEU A 405 -8.92 -1.07 -35.13
N PRO A 406 -7.91 -1.70 -35.79
CA PRO A 406 -7.26 -1.07 -36.92
C PRO A 406 -8.34 -0.76 -37.96
N ARG A 407 -8.54 0.53 -38.23
CA ARG A 407 -9.52 1.02 -39.22
C ARG A 407 -9.23 0.34 -40.56
N ALA A 408 -10.04 -0.65 -40.93
CA ALA A 408 -9.97 -1.22 -42.27
C ALA A 408 -10.28 -0.10 -43.28
N ARG A 409 -9.25 0.33 -44.01
CA ARG A 409 -9.39 1.31 -45.09
C ARG A 409 -9.89 0.57 -46.32
N ASP A 410 -10.87 1.14 -47.01
CA ASP A 410 -11.22 0.64 -48.33
C ASP A 410 -10.07 0.90 -49.33
N PRO A 411 -10.08 0.30 -50.53
CA PRO A 411 -9.05 0.53 -51.55
C PRO A 411 -8.91 1.98 -52.04
N ARG A 412 -9.77 2.90 -51.58
CA ARG A 412 -9.76 4.34 -51.89
C ARG A 412 -9.44 5.19 -50.66
N GLY A 413 -9.03 4.59 -49.54
CA GLY A 413 -8.59 5.28 -48.32
C GLY A 413 -9.69 5.86 -47.44
N ARG A 414 -10.98 5.54 -47.66
CA ARG A 414 -12.06 6.01 -46.78
C ARG A 414 -12.27 5.08 -45.58
N VAL A 415 -12.41 5.68 -44.40
CA VAL A 415 -12.71 5.01 -43.13
C VAL A 415 -14.23 4.74 -43.05
N ARG A 416 -14.65 3.48 -42.93
CA ARG A 416 -16.03 3.15 -42.54
C ARG A 416 -16.16 3.19 -41.02
N GLY A 417 -17.06 4.03 -40.50
CA GLY A 417 -17.43 4.01 -39.08
C GLY A 417 -18.32 2.80 -38.76
N HIS A 418 -18.08 2.16 -37.62
CA HIS A 418 -18.92 1.05 -37.13
C HIS A 418 -20.30 1.57 -36.69
N GLU A 419 -21.39 0.87 -37.05
CA GLU A 419 -22.76 1.24 -36.64
C GLU A 419 -22.96 1.29 -35.12
N ALA A 420 -22.19 0.51 -34.36
CA ALA A 420 -22.21 0.53 -32.88
C ALA A 420 -21.73 1.86 -32.29
N GLU A 421 -20.78 2.54 -32.95
CA GLU A 421 -20.25 3.84 -32.51
C GLU A 421 -21.31 4.95 -32.68
N LYS A 422 -22.11 4.86 -33.75
CA LYS A 422 -23.25 5.78 -33.98
C LYS A 422 -24.36 5.63 -32.94
N ASP A 423 -24.57 4.43 -32.42
CA ASP A 423 -25.60 4.17 -31.42
C ASP A 423 -25.20 4.64 -30.01
N PHE A 424 -23.92 4.52 -29.66
CA PHE A 424 -23.36 5.08 -28.42
C PHE A 424 -23.44 6.62 -28.38
N TYR A 425 -23.08 7.30 -29.47
CA TYR A 425 -23.17 8.77 -29.56
C TYR A 425 -24.61 9.29 -29.61
N LYS A 426 -25.57 8.51 -30.10
CA LYS A 426 -27.00 8.88 -30.12
C LYS A 426 -27.67 8.82 -28.74
N ARG A 427 -27.17 8.00 -27.81
CA ARG A 427 -27.74 7.80 -26.46
C ARG A 427 -27.16 8.71 -25.38
N ARG A 428 -26.17 9.56 -25.71
CA ARG A 428 -25.73 10.62 -24.77
C ARG A 428 -26.90 11.58 -24.47
N PRO A 429 -27.13 11.94 -23.20
CA PRO A 429 -28.01 13.06 -22.87
C PRO A 429 -27.52 14.32 -23.59
N LYS A 430 -28.37 14.93 -24.42
CA LYS A 430 -28.06 16.22 -25.06
C LYS A 430 -28.28 17.34 -24.05
N GLY A 431 -27.23 17.67 -23.31
CA GLY A 431 -27.15 18.85 -22.45
C GLY A 431 -25.69 19.28 -22.29
N PRO A 432 -25.41 20.58 -22.06
CA PRO A 432 -24.06 21.02 -21.76
C PRO A 432 -23.64 20.40 -20.42
N ILE A 433 -22.61 19.55 -20.45
CA ILE A 433 -22.02 19.00 -19.22
C ILE A 433 -21.15 20.11 -18.63
N THR A 434 -21.74 20.93 -17.77
CA THR A 434 -21.04 21.89 -16.93
C THR A 434 -21.30 21.53 -15.47
N HIS A 435 -20.56 20.54 -14.94
CA HIS A 435 -20.22 20.43 -13.52
C HIS A 435 -18.85 19.74 -13.41
N GLY A 436 -18.01 20.21 -12.49
CA GLY A 436 -16.57 19.99 -12.46
C GLY A 436 -16.14 18.52 -12.33
N ALA A 437 -15.52 18.00 -13.39
CA ALA A 437 -14.39 17.06 -13.39
C ALA A 437 -14.38 15.82 -12.47
N THR A 438 -15.52 15.20 -12.14
CA THR A 438 -15.54 13.79 -11.68
C THR A 438 -15.93 12.88 -12.83
N TRP A 439 -15.25 11.73 -12.95
CA TRP A 439 -15.61 10.70 -13.90
C TRP A 439 -16.74 9.88 -13.25
N PRO A 440 -18.01 10.01 -13.71
CA PRO A 440 -19.13 9.32 -13.07
C PRO A 440 -18.92 7.80 -13.02
N VAL A 441 -18.22 7.25 -14.02
CA VAL A 441 -17.81 5.85 -14.07
C VAL A 441 -16.40 5.78 -14.62
N ALA A 442 -15.52 5.05 -13.93
CA ALA A 442 -14.15 4.80 -14.36
C ALA A 442 -13.82 3.31 -14.27
N THR A 443 -13.17 2.76 -15.30
CA THR A 443 -12.75 1.35 -15.32
C THR A 443 -11.24 1.25 -15.22
N HIS A 444 -10.77 0.11 -14.72
CA HIS A 444 -9.35 -0.18 -14.62
C HIS A 444 -8.57 -0.02 -15.95
N ASP A 445 -9.23 -0.26 -17.09
CA ASP A 445 -8.66 -0.08 -18.45
C ASP A 445 -8.20 1.35 -18.78
N LEU A 446 -8.62 2.36 -18.00
CA LEU A 446 -8.12 3.73 -18.11
C LEU A 446 -6.60 3.83 -17.92
N TRP A 447 -5.97 2.88 -17.20
CA TRP A 447 -4.52 2.80 -17.06
C TRP A 447 -3.82 2.17 -18.27
N HIS A 448 -4.56 1.51 -19.17
CA HIS A 448 -4.03 0.64 -20.22
C HIS A 448 -4.17 1.23 -21.64
N GLN A 449 -4.80 2.38 -21.82
CA GLN A 449 -4.79 3.10 -23.11
C GLN A 449 -3.46 3.84 -23.33
N PRO A 450 -2.95 3.94 -24.58
CA PRO A 450 -1.85 4.85 -24.90
C PRO A 450 -2.25 6.27 -24.47
N CYS A 451 -1.55 6.75 -23.45
CA CYS A 451 -1.87 7.97 -22.70
C CYS A 451 -2.10 9.17 -23.64
N PRO A 452 -3.24 9.88 -23.61
CA PRO A 452 -3.50 11.06 -24.43
C PRO A 452 -2.71 12.32 -24.01
N PHE A 453 -1.68 12.17 -23.18
CA PHE A 453 -0.87 13.27 -22.62
C PHE A 453 0.53 13.37 -23.25
N SER A 454 0.72 12.76 -24.43
CA SER A 454 2.01 12.46 -25.07
C SER A 454 2.77 13.64 -25.71
N HIS A 455 2.36 14.90 -25.55
CA HIS A 455 2.91 16.01 -26.35
C HIS A 455 3.67 17.11 -25.61
N VAL A 456 3.90 17.02 -24.30
CA VAL A 456 4.54 18.13 -23.57
C VAL A 456 5.66 17.63 -22.63
N LEU A 457 6.88 17.62 -23.21
CA LEU A 457 8.23 17.82 -22.61
C LEU A 457 9.15 16.60 -22.33
N GLY A 458 10.14 16.40 -23.22
CA GLY A 458 11.57 16.47 -22.90
C GLY A 458 12.29 15.31 -22.19
N ASP A 459 12.66 14.28 -22.96
CA ASP A 459 13.85 13.40 -22.88
C ASP A 459 14.40 12.94 -21.51
N ALA A 460 13.83 11.86 -20.94
CA ALA A 460 14.56 10.60 -20.64
C ALA A 460 13.65 9.54 -19.98
N VAL A 461 13.55 8.37 -20.62
CA VAL A 461 12.83 7.14 -20.23
C VAL A 461 11.30 7.25 -20.34
N PRO A 462 10.57 6.25 -20.90
CA PRO A 462 9.13 6.35 -21.20
C PRO A 462 8.32 6.54 -19.91
N GLY A 463 8.10 7.81 -19.55
CA GLY A 463 7.52 8.22 -18.28
C GLY A 463 6.01 8.18 -18.32
N LEU A 464 5.42 7.56 -17.29
CA LEU A 464 4.13 8.00 -16.75
C LEU A 464 4.14 9.53 -16.66
N PRO A 465 2.99 10.22 -16.84
CA PRO A 465 2.95 11.65 -16.61
C PRO A 465 3.53 11.92 -15.22
N ASP A 466 4.20 13.05 -15.06
CA ASP A 466 4.48 13.62 -13.75
C ASP A 466 3.14 14.02 -13.10
N LEU A 467 2.35 13.02 -12.71
CA LEU A 467 1.10 13.13 -11.96
C LEU A 467 1.29 14.00 -10.71
N PRO A 468 2.45 13.95 -10.00
CA PRO A 468 2.78 14.92 -8.97
C PRO A 468 2.69 16.37 -9.45
N ASN A 469 3.28 16.70 -10.61
CA ASN A 469 3.14 18.02 -11.21
C ASN A 469 1.71 18.31 -11.72
N TYR A 470 1.02 17.36 -12.35
CA TYR A 470 -0.34 17.56 -12.88
C TYR A 470 -1.40 17.80 -11.78
N ILE A 471 -1.28 17.09 -10.66
CA ILE A 471 -2.10 17.31 -9.46
C ILE A 471 -1.73 18.65 -8.81
N SER A 472 -0.48 19.08 -8.85
CA SER A 472 -0.07 20.37 -8.26
C SER A 472 -0.38 21.61 -9.13
N GLN A 473 -0.49 21.47 -10.46
CA GLN A 473 -0.51 22.60 -11.41
C GLN A 473 -1.89 22.94 -11.99
N ARG A 474 -2.89 22.06 -11.91
CA ARG A 474 -4.26 22.40 -12.33
C ARG A 474 -5.18 22.65 -11.13
N PRO A 475 -5.96 23.74 -11.13
CA PRO A 475 -7.09 23.86 -10.23
C PRO A 475 -8.10 22.78 -10.64
N VAL A 476 -8.39 21.82 -9.76
CA VAL A 476 -9.65 21.08 -9.88
C VAL A 476 -10.75 22.14 -9.79
N SER A 477 -11.50 22.26 -10.87
CA SER A 477 -12.48 23.32 -11.10
C SER A 477 -13.65 23.18 -10.14
N ALA A 478 -13.49 23.77 -8.95
CA ALA A 478 -14.47 24.44 -8.10
C ALA A 478 -13.94 24.38 -6.64
N PRO A 479 -13.86 25.51 -5.90
CA PRO A 479 -13.82 25.46 -4.46
C PRO A 479 -15.00 24.62 -3.96
N LEU A 480 -14.78 23.80 -2.94
CA LEU A 480 -15.85 23.13 -2.24
C LEU A 480 -16.86 24.20 -1.77
N GLU A 481 -18.09 24.17 -2.30
CA GLU A 481 -19.14 25.19 -2.11
C GLU A 481 -19.66 25.32 -0.65
N GLN A 482 -19.02 24.65 0.33
CA GLN A 482 -19.39 24.72 1.75
C GLN A 482 -18.20 25.22 2.58
N PRO A 483 -18.43 25.95 3.69
CA PRO A 483 -17.36 26.35 4.59
C PRO A 483 -16.71 25.10 5.19
N LEU A 484 -15.45 24.85 4.83
CA LEU A 484 -14.64 23.77 5.37
C LEU A 484 -14.01 24.20 6.71
N PRO A 485 -13.73 23.26 7.63
CA PRO A 485 -12.96 23.56 8.84
C PRO A 485 -11.52 23.95 8.46
N HIS A 486 -11.03 25.08 8.99
CA HIS A 486 -9.69 25.57 8.67
C HIS A 486 -8.60 24.86 9.48
N PHE A 487 -7.48 24.58 8.81
CA PHE A 487 -6.32 23.93 9.41
C PHE A 487 -5.04 24.72 9.14
N GLY A 488 -4.32 25.02 10.21
CA GLY A 488 -3.14 25.86 10.18
C GLY A 488 -1.83 25.12 10.38
N ALA A 489 -0.77 25.65 9.77
CA ALA A 489 0.61 25.30 10.12
C ALA A 489 1.37 26.56 10.54
N MET A 490 2.38 26.37 11.40
CA MET A 490 3.28 27.44 11.81
C MET A 490 4.05 27.98 10.60
N TRP A 491 4.16 29.30 10.53
CA TRP A 491 4.80 30.07 9.48
C TRP A 491 5.84 31.02 10.07
N LEU A 492 6.85 31.37 9.27
CA LEU A 492 8.04 32.09 9.73
C LEU A 492 8.53 33.14 8.73
N ASP A 493 7.65 33.66 7.87
CA ASP A 493 8.08 34.68 6.91
C ASP A 493 8.48 35.97 7.62
N MET A 494 7.73 36.37 8.66
CA MET A 494 8.08 37.56 9.44
C MET A 494 9.47 37.43 10.09
N ARG A 495 9.74 36.25 10.68
CA ARG A 495 11.04 35.99 11.29
C ARG A 495 12.16 35.97 10.24
N SER A 496 11.93 35.35 9.08
CA SER A 496 12.91 35.30 7.99
C SER A 496 13.24 36.70 7.43
N ARG A 497 12.21 37.55 7.27
CA ARG A 497 12.36 38.96 6.86
C ARG A 497 13.13 39.77 7.92
N TYR A 498 12.82 39.61 9.20
CA TYR A 498 13.57 40.25 10.28
C TYR A 498 15.04 39.83 10.29
N LEU A 499 15.32 38.52 10.17
CA LEU A 499 16.69 38.03 10.09
C LEU A 499 17.43 38.61 8.86
N ALA A 500 16.75 38.78 7.74
CA ALA A 500 17.32 39.42 6.55
C ALA A 500 17.65 40.89 6.81
N SER A 501 16.76 41.64 7.46
CA SER A 501 16.95 43.08 7.70
C SER A 501 18.08 43.39 8.67
N VAL A 502 18.41 42.46 9.57
CA VAL A 502 19.57 42.58 10.48
C VAL A 502 20.86 41.93 9.92
N GLY A 503 20.87 41.61 8.62
CA GLY A 503 22.07 41.11 7.92
C GLY A 503 22.40 39.63 8.17
N ASN A 504 21.48 38.83 8.72
CA ASN A 504 21.70 37.39 8.86
C ASN A 504 21.47 36.69 7.50
N PRO A 505 22.50 36.03 6.92
CA PRO A 505 22.42 35.44 5.59
C PRO A 505 21.66 34.11 5.52
N ALA A 506 21.32 33.50 6.67
CA ALA A 506 20.74 32.16 6.75
C ALA A 506 19.39 32.14 7.47
N VAL A 507 18.58 31.11 7.17
CA VAL A 507 17.36 30.76 7.93
C VAL A 507 17.46 29.30 8.39
N ASN A 508 16.91 29.01 9.58
CA ASN A 508 16.92 27.65 10.14
C ASN A 508 15.62 26.93 9.74
N LEU A 509 15.75 25.79 9.06
CA LEU A 509 14.60 25.01 8.56
C LEU A 509 13.93 24.12 9.62
N GLY A 510 14.42 24.13 10.86
CA GLY A 510 13.89 23.30 11.94
C GLY A 510 12.45 23.64 12.35
N ASP A 511 11.97 24.84 12.06
CA ASP A 511 10.57 25.20 12.29
C ASP A 511 9.66 24.64 11.18
N GLU A 512 10.08 24.71 9.91
CA GLU A 512 9.39 24.04 8.80
C GLU A 512 9.35 22.52 8.97
N VAL A 513 10.40 21.89 9.52
CA VAL A 513 10.39 20.45 9.87
C VAL A 513 9.29 20.11 10.88
N GLN A 514 9.04 20.97 11.88
CA GLN A 514 7.93 20.78 12.81
C GLN A 514 6.58 20.98 12.11
N GLY A 515 6.50 21.95 11.20
CA GLY A 515 5.32 22.18 10.36
C GLY A 515 4.97 20.99 9.48
N ILE A 516 5.97 20.34 8.88
CA ILE A 516 5.79 19.09 8.11
C ILE A 516 5.24 18.00 9.02
N ALA A 517 5.82 17.83 10.23
CA ALA A 517 5.34 16.84 11.20
C ALA A 517 3.86 17.07 11.58
N ALA A 518 3.44 18.34 11.73
CA ALA A 518 2.05 18.70 11.96
C ALA A 518 1.16 18.39 10.73
N ALA A 519 1.60 18.79 9.53
CA ALA A 519 0.85 18.59 8.30
C ALA A 519 0.60 17.09 7.98
N GLN A 520 1.47 16.17 8.44
CA GLN A 520 1.22 14.72 8.31
C GLN A 520 -0.16 14.33 8.84
N TRP A 521 -0.58 14.92 9.96
CA TRP A 521 -1.74 14.49 10.73
C TRP A 521 -3.00 15.33 10.51
N LEU A 522 -2.86 16.53 9.91
CA LEU A 522 -3.98 17.38 9.54
C LEU A 522 -4.64 16.92 8.23
N PRO A 523 -5.98 17.06 8.05
CA PRO A 523 -6.63 16.70 6.79
C PRO A 523 -6.09 17.48 5.58
N TYR A 524 -5.86 18.77 5.75
CA TYR A 524 -5.20 19.68 4.81
C TYR A 524 -4.58 20.86 5.58
N VAL A 525 -3.95 21.82 4.92
CA VAL A 525 -3.40 23.04 5.54
C VAL A 525 -3.77 24.22 4.66
N ASP A 526 -4.58 25.17 5.13
CA ASP A 526 -4.98 26.37 4.39
C ASP A 526 -4.67 27.69 5.10
N ALA A 527 -4.36 27.64 6.40
CA ALA A 527 -3.96 28.81 7.17
C ALA A 527 -2.44 28.82 7.44
N ARG A 528 -1.84 29.99 7.28
CA ARG A 528 -0.44 30.28 7.62
C ARG A 528 -0.43 31.11 8.89
N VAL A 529 0.07 30.55 9.99
CA VAL A 529 0.05 31.22 11.29
C VAL A 529 1.46 31.57 11.70
N GLU A 530 1.80 32.85 11.72
CA GLU A 530 3.13 33.33 12.07
C GLU A 530 3.44 33.03 13.54
N ARG A 531 4.49 32.24 13.78
CA ARG A 531 4.83 31.74 15.12
C ARG A 531 5.03 32.86 16.15
N ASP A 532 5.67 33.94 15.72
CA ASP A 532 6.00 35.09 16.57
C ASP A 532 4.89 36.17 16.54
N ASP A 533 3.89 36.07 15.65
CA ASP A 533 2.72 36.96 15.62
C ASP A 533 1.41 36.16 15.53
N LEU A 534 0.96 35.70 16.69
CA LEU A 534 -0.25 34.90 16.85
C LEU A 534 -1.54 35.75 16.91
N ALA A 535 -1.48 37.07 16.66
CA ALA A 535 -2.67 37.92 16.56
C ALA A 535 -3.43 37.75 15.23
N LEU A 536 -2.87 36.99 14.27
CA LEU A 536 -3.38 36.83 12.91
C LEU A 536 -3.34 38.12 12.07
N SER A 537 -2.45 39.06 12.40
CA SER A 537 -2.28 40.33 11.70
C SER A 537 -1.74 40.11 10.26
N LEU A 538 -2.54 40.50 9.26
CA LEU A 538 -2.49 40.17 7.81
C LEU A 538 -1.28 40.70 7.02
N PRO A 539 -1.03 40.14 5.81
CA PRO A 539 -1.12 40.99 4.61
C PRO A 539 -2.24 40.58 3.66
N THR A 540 -3.04 41.59 3.32
CA THR A 540 -3.81 41.71 2.09
C THR A 540 -2.92 41.51 0.85
N SER A 541 -2.99 40.32 0.25
CA SER A 541 -2.79 40.07 -1.19
C SER A 541 -3.33 38.67 -1.49
N SER A 542 -4.56 38.60 -2.02
CA SER A 542 -5.21 37.40 -2.56
C SER A 542 -5.05 36.12 -1.71
N GLY A 543 -5.74 36.04 -0.56
CA GLY A 543 -5.84 34.77 0.19
C GLY A 543 -6.18 34.84 1.68
N GLY A 544 -6.38 36.02 2.26
CA GLY A 544 -6.73 36.16 3.68
C GLY A 544 -7.97 35.36 4.06
N VAL A 545 -7.83 34.48 5.04
CA VAL A 545 -8.93 33.71 5.65
C VAL A 545 -9.84 34.70 6.38
N THR A 546 -11.01 34.99 5.84
CA THR A 546 -11.91 36.02 6.41
C THR A 546 -12.87 35.50 7.48
N ASP A 547 -13.13 34.19 7.58
CA ASP A 547 -14.05 33.61 8.59
C ASP A 547 -13.60 32.25 9.14
N GLY A 548 -14.00 31.91 10.38
CA GLY A 548 -13.84 30.57 11.00
C GLY A 548 -12.74 30.42 12.06
N GLN A 549 -12.82 29.34 12.85
CA GLN A 549 -11.75 28.90 13.76
C GLN A 549 -10.70 28.08 12.99
N ILE A 550 -9.42 28.25 13.35
CA ILE A 550 -8.29 27.54 12.74
C ILE A 550 -7.76 26.51 13.72
N THR A 551 -7.86 25.22 13.37
CA THR A 551 -7.25 24.14 14.15
C THR A 551 -5.81 23.92 13.73
N MET A 552 -4.87 23.92 14.68
CA MET A 552 -3.45 23.76 14.35
C MET A 552 -2.67 23.16 15.51
N PHE A 553 -1.57 22.47 15.21
CA PHE A 553 -0.61 22.09 16.23
C PHE A 553 0.17 23.33 16.70
N ALA A 554 0.10 23.64 18.00
CA ALA A 554 0.90 24.69 18.63
C ALA A 554 2.32 24.23 18.99
N SER A 555 2.85 23.29 18.20
CA SER A 555 4.20 22.74 18.35
C SER A 555 5.22 23.78 17.91
N ALA A 556 5.79 24.51 18.85
CA ALA A 556 6.79 25.53 18.56
C ALA A 556 7.77 25.74 19.72
N TRP A 557 8.91 26.32 19.36
CA TRP A 557 9.84 26.92 20.30
C TRP A 557 9.43 28.38 20.50
N TYR A 558 8.95 28.71 21.71
CA TYR A 558 8.52 30.05 22.08
C TYR A 558 9.65 30.75 22.83
N GLY A 559 10.30 31.71 22.15
CA GLY A 559 11.50 32.38 22.67
C GLY A 559 11.65 33.83 22.21
N THR A 560 10.65 34.42 21.56
CA THR A 560 10.69 35.83 21.15
C THR A 560 9.97 36.67 22.21
N VAL A 561 10.68 37.58 22.89
CA VAL A 561 10.14 38.38 24.02
C VAL A 561 8.95 39.26 23.60
N ASN A 562 9.00 39.75 22.38
CA ASN A 562 8.04 40.65 21.76
C ASN A 562 7.10 39.91 20.78
N MET A 563 6.91 38.60 20.97
CA MET A 563 5.89 37.86 20.23
C MET A 563 4.49 38.19 20.74
N THR A 564 3.50 38.01 19.88
CA THR A 564 2.10 38.16 20.29
C THR A 564 1.66 36.94 21.11
N TRP A 565 1.35 37.15 22.39
CA TRP A 565 0.84 36.13 23.31
C TRP A 565 -0.09 36.77 24.36
N PRO A 566 -1.21 36.13 24.76
CA PRO A 566 -1.72 34.85 24.28
C PRO A 566 -2.20 34.90 22.82
N PRO A 567 -2.31 33.73 22.14
CA PRO A 567 -2.77 33.64 20.76
C PRO A 567 -4.21 34.15 20.57
N SER A 568 -4.56 34.54 19.33
CA SER A 568 -5.92 34.95 18.97
C SER A 568 -6.97 33.89 19.34
N PRO A 569 -8.17 34.28 19.86
CA PRO A 569 -9.28 33.34 20.10
C PRO A 569 -9.78 32.60 18.86
N ARG A 570 -9.38 33.03 17.66
CA ARG A 570 -9.66 32.32 16.39
C ARG A 570 -8.82 31.05 16.23
N LEU A 571 -7.71 30.92 16.95
CA LEU A 571 -6.88 29.73 16.95
C LEU A 571 -7.47 28.70 17.94
N LYS A 572 -7.75 27.49 17.45
CA LYS A 572 -8.02 26.29 18.25
C LYS A 572 -6.74 25.46 18.32
N PRO A 573 -5.81 25.76 19.24
CA PRO A 573 -4.52 25.09 19.29
C PRO A 573 -4.66 23.65 19.81
N ILE A 574 -3.91 22.75 19.20
CA ILE A 574 -3.58 21.44 19.74
C ILE A 574 -2.27 21.65 20.50
N MET A 575 -2.39 21.74 21.82
CA MET A 575 -1.28 22.10 22.71
C MET A 575 -0.34 20.90 22.89
N LEU A 576 0.49 20.61 21.89
CA LEU A 576 1.52 19.59 21.93
C LEU A 576 2.88 20.19 21.59
N ALA A 577 3.94 19.61 22.16
CA ALA A 577 5.33 19.95 21.87
C ALA A 577 5.68 21.43 22.13
N VAL A 578 5.06 22.05 23.14
CA VAL A 578 5.32 23.43 23.55
C VAL A 578 6.65 23.50 24.30
N HIS A 579 7.56 24.37 23.87
CA HIS A 579 8.76 24.74 24.63
C HIS A 579 8.71 26.22 24.97
N VAL A 580 8.86 26.56 26.25
CA VAL A 580 8.89 27.94 26.74
C VAL A 580 10.31 28.26 27.21
N GLU A 581 10.99 29.15 26.51
CA GLU A 581 12.34 29.56 26.88
C GLU A 581 12.32 30.42 28.17
N PRO A 582 13.32 30.31 29.07
CA PRO A 582 13.36 31.06 30.33
C PRO A 582 13.09 32.56 30.17
N LYS A 583 13.65 33.20 29.13
CA LYS A 583 13.50 34.64 28.91
C LYS A 583 12.08 35.09 28.53
N VAL A 584 11.18 34.19 28.15
CA VAL A 584 9.77 34.50 27.85
C VAL A 584 8.81 33.96 28.91
N GLN A 585 9.29 33.36 29.99
CA GLN A 585 8.43 32.82 31.06
C GLN A 585 7.51 33.89 31.67
N LEU A 586 7.97 35.14 31.81
CA LEU A 586 7.15 36.25 32.30
C LEU A 586 5.90 36.51 31.43
N LEU A 587 6.02 36.30 30.11
CA LEU A 587 4.90 36.42 29.19
C LEU A 587 3.89 35.27 29.40
N PHE A 588 4.36 34.06 29.67
CA PHE A 588 3.53 32.88 29.93
C PHE A 588 2.92 32.84 31.33
N SER A 589 3.52 33.53 32.31
CA SER A 589 3.03 33.59 33.69
C SER A 589 2.04 34.73 33.96
N SER A 590 1.71 35.56 32.94
CA SER A 590 0.69 36.60 33.09
C SER A 590 -0.68 35.98 33.37
N PRO A 591 -1.60 36.64 34.11
CA PRO A 591 -2.94 36.09 34.37
C PRO A 591 -3.70 35.69 33.09
N LEU A 592 -3.67 36.53 32.07
CA LEU A 592 -4.29 36.26 30.76
C LEU A 592 -3.69 35.01 30.09
N SER A 593 -2.38 34.82 30.20
CA SER A 593 -1.67 33.66 29.64
C SER A 593 -2.02 32.38 30.37
N VAL A 594 -2.07 32.42 31.71
CA VAL A 594 -2.43 31.25 32.53
C VAL A 594 -3.88 30.84 32.27
N ASP A 595 -4.80 31.81 32.16
CA ASP A 595 -6.20 31.53 31.80
C ASP A 595 -6.31 30.90 30.41
N TYR A 596 -5.56 31.41 29.43
CA TYR A 596 -5.50 30.83 28.09
C TYR A 596 -4.98 29.39 28.10
N LEU A 597 -3.89 29.12 28.83
CA LEU A 597 -3.28 27.78 28.92
C LEU A 597 -4.21 26.79 29.62
N LYS A 598 -4.90 27.21 30.69
CA LYS A 598 -5.90 26.38 31.38
C LYS A 598 -7.08 26.04 30.48
N ALA A 599 -7.56 26.99 29.69
CA ALA A 599 -8.65 26.79 28.74
C ALA A 599 -8.32 25.76 27.64
N HIS A 600 -7.03 25.54 27.34
CA HIS A 600 -6.55 24.59 26.32
C HIS A 600 -5.76 23.42 26.92
N SER A 601 -5.98 23.13 28.21
CA SER A 601 -5.32 22.05 28.92
C SER A 601 -5.91 20.67 28.57
N PRO A 602 -5.14 19.56 28.74
CA PRO A 602 -3.76 19.51 29.20
C PRO A 602 -2.75 19.97 28.13
N VAL A 603 -1.71 20.69 28.55
CA VAL A 603 -0.66 21.21 27.68
C VAL A 603 0.49 20.20 27.57
N GLY A 604 0.76 19.74 26.35
CA GLY A 604 1.92 18.91 26.03
C GLY A 604 3.21 19.73 26.00
N ALA A 605 4.01 19.61 27.05
CA ALA A 605 5.35 20.16 27.12
C ALA A 605 6.34 19.36 26.25
N ARG A 606 7.33 20.04 25.67
CA ARG A 606 8.39 19.43 24.86
C ARG A 606 9.52 18.81 25.69
N ASP A 607 9.79 19.40 26.85
CA ASP A 607 10.89 19.06 27.74
C ASP A 607 10.42 19.18 29.19
N THR A 608 11.20 18.61 30.11
CA THR A 608 10.82 18.57 31.53
C THR A 608 10.83 19.96 32.15
N THR A 609 11.70 20.86 31.70
CA THR A 609 11.77 22.23 32.22
C THR A 609 10.50 23.02 31.90
N THR A 610 10.00 22.91 30.67
CA THR A 610 8.72 23.51 30.29
C THR A 610 7.56 22.86 31.05
N LEU A 611 7.61 21.54 31.27
CA LEU A 611 6.59 20.83 32.05
C LEU A 611 6.52 21.37 33.49
N ASP A 612 7.65 21.42 34.19
CA ASP A 612 7.73 21.88 35.57
C ASP A 612 7.27 23.34 35.69
N PHE A 613 7.67 24.19 34.73
CA PHE A 613 7.21 25.57 34.64
C PHE A 613 5.67 25.66 34.51
N LEU A 614 5.06 24.91 33.59
CA LEU A 614 3.60 24.93 33.40
C LEU A 614 2.85 24.41 34.65
N LEU A 615 3.35 23.33 35.26
CA LEU A 615 2.80 22.80 36.51
C LEU A 615 2.88 23.82 37.65
N SER A 616 3.98 24.59 37.74
CA SER A 616 4.14 25.63 38.76
C SER A 616 3.10 26.77 38.64
N LEU A 617 2.53 26.97 37.45
CA LEU A 617 1.44 27.92 37.19
C LEU A 617 0.04 27.32 37.46
N GLY A 618 -0.03 26.06 37.87
CA GLY A 618 -1.27 25.30 38.06
C GLY A 618 -1.98 24.97 36.74
N VAL A 619 -1.24 24.86 35.63
CA VAL A 619 -1.75 24.39 34.34
C VAL A 619 -1.57 22.87 34.26
N ASP A 620 -2.63 22.13 33.93
CA ASP A 620 -2.52 20.69 33.67
C ASP A 620 -1.64 20.47 32.43
N ALA A 621 -0.58 19.69 32.58
CA ALA A 621 0.46 19.54 31.57
C ALA A 621 1.11 18.16 31.64
N PHE A 622 1.63 17.69 30.52
CA PHE A 622 2.30 16.39 30.41
C PHE A 622 3.47 16.45 29.43
N LEU A 623 4.40 15.50 29.54
CA LEU A 623 5.57 15.45 28.65
C LEU A 623 5.21 14.82 27.30
N SER A 624 4.82 15.66 26.35
CA SER A 624 4.55 15.24 24.96
C SER A 624 5.82 15.04 24.13
N ARG A 625 6.95 15.67 24.46
CA ARG A 625 8.15 15.75 23.59
C ARG A 625 7.88 16.55 22.30
N CYS A 626 8.86 16.61 21.38
CA CYS A 626 8.68 17.30 20.11
C CYS A 626 7.78 16.51 19.16
N LEU A 627 6.87 17.17 18.42
CA LEU A 627 5.97 16.52 17.45
C LEU A 627 6.73 15.76 16.35
N THR A 628 7.97 16.17 16.04
CA THR A 628 8.85 15.52 15.06
C THR A 628 9.21 14.08 15.43
N VAL A 629 9.00 13.63 16.67
CA VAL A 629 9.11 12.22 17.05
C VAL A 629 8.05 11.33 16.38
N THR A 630 7.05 11.92 15.72
CA THR A 630 6.02 11.24 14.92
C THR A 630 6.31 11.25 13.42
N MET A 631 7.48 11.75 12.98
CA MET A 631 7.82 11.79 11.55
C MET A 631 7.82 10.38 10.94
N GLN A 632 7.17 10.23 9.79
CA GLN A 632 7.11 8.98 9.05
C GLN A 632 8.24 8.90 8.02
N PRO A 633 8.69 7.69 7.62
CA PRO A 633 9.70 7.56 6.56
C PRO A 633 9.25 8.22 5.25
N VAL A 634 9.95 9.27 4.83
CA VAL A 634 9.59 10.08 3.65
C VAL A 634 10.12 9.52 2.31
N VAL A 635 11.03 8.55 2.34
CA VAL A 635 11.62 7.91 1.14
C VAL A 635 11.43 6.40 1.14
N ALA A 636 11.31 5.81 -0.06
CA ALA A 636 11.33 4.35 -0.27
C ALA A 636 12.76 3.82 -0.39
N LYS A 637 13.57 4.58 -1.15
CA LYS A 637 14.98 4.30 -1.43
C LYS A 637 15.82 5.46 -0.92
N PRO A 638 17.00 5.17 -0.34
CA PRO A 638 17.94 6.20 0.05
C PRO A 638 18.26 7.12 -1.16
N LYS A 639 18.13 8.44 -0.98
CA LYS A 639 18.62 9.44 -1.94
C LYS A 639 20.14 9.51 -1.98
N THR A 640 20.79 9.08 -0.91
CA THR A 640 22.24 9.06 -0.77
C THR A 640 22.66 7.66 -0.32
N ASN A 641 23.85 7.23 -0.73
CA ASN A 641 24.48 6.02 -0.18
C ASN A 641 25.45 6.38 0.96
N CYS A 642 25.23 7.53 1.63
CA CYS A 642 26.14 8.05 2.64
C CYS A 642 26.02 7.21 3.92
N PRO A 643 27.08 6.48 4.33
CA PRO A 643 27.02 5.66 5.54
C PRO A 643 26.88 6.52 6.80
N VAL A 644 27.43 7.74 6.79
CA VAL A 644 27.37 8.69 7.90
C VAL A 644 26.98 10.06 7.34
N VAL A 645 25.96 10.69 7.93
CA VAL A 645 25.55 12.06 7.58
C VAL A 645 25.75 12.95 8.80
N ILE A 646 26.56 13.99 8.65
CA ILE A 646 26.89 14.96 9.70
C ILE A 646 26.09 16.23 9.46
N VAL A 647 25.30 16.64 10.45
CA VAL A 647 24.38 17.78 10.36
C VAL A 647 24.68 18.78 11.46
N ASP A 648 25.23 19.94 11.10
CA ASP A 648 25.45 21.07 12.02
C ASP A 648 26.11 20.67 13.36
N VAL A 649 27.21 19.92 13.31
CA VAL A 649 28.01 19.52 14.49
C VAL A 649 29.14 20.53 14.72
N HIS A 650 29.43 20.85 15.98
CA HIS A 650 30.54 21.76 16.32
C HIS A 650 31.91 21.20 15.85
N PRO A 651 32.81 22.02 15.26
CA PRO A 651 34.09 21.54 14.73
C PRO A 651 34.95 20.76 15.74
N THR A 652 34.92 21.15 17.02
CA THR A 652 35.62 20.43 18.10
C THR A 652 35.21 18.97 18.21
N ALA A 653 33.98 18.60 17.87
CA ALA A 653 33.56 17.20 17.88
C ALA A 653 34.11 16.42 16.69
N LEU A 654 34.26 17.09 15.53
CA LEU A 654 34.69 16.47 14.29
C LEU A 654 36.14 15.98 14.36
N GLN A 655 36.98 16.61 15.19
CA GLN A 655 38.36 16.20 15.39
C GLN A 655 38.49 14.81 16.06
N PHE A 656 37.44 14.34 16.73
CA PHE A 656 37.41 13.04 17.40
C PHE A 656 36.83 11.93 16.51
N LEU A 657 36.32 12.24 15.32
CA LEU A 657 35.84 11.23 14.39
C LEU A 657 37.02 10.40 13.86
N PRO A 658 36.90 9.06 13.82
CA PRO A 658 37.88 8.21 13.16
C PRO A 658 38.10 8.63 11.70
N SER A 659 39.35 8.56 11.23
CA SER A 659 39.74 9.10 9.92
C SER A 659 38.96 8.50 8.74
N ASP A 660 38.60 7.22 8.83
CA ASP A 660 37.84 6.51 7.81
C ASP A 660 36.36 6.90 7.81
N VAL A 661 35.80 7.20 8.98
CA VAL A 661 34.46 7.77 9.17
C VAL A 661 34.40 9.17 8.59
N ALA A 662 35.33 10.06 8.99
CA ALA A 662 35.38 11.43 8.51
C ALA A 662 35.48 11.50 6.97
N ARG A 663 36.28 10.64 6.35
CA ARG A 663 36.44 10.58 4.88
C ARG A 663 35.18 10.09 4.15
N LYS A 664 34.37 9.23 4.77
CA LYS A 664 33.16 8.65 4.17
C LYS A 664 31.88 9.39 4.55
N ALA A 665 31.98 10.39 5.43
CA ALA A 665 30.84 11.16 5.88
C ALA A 665 30.39 12.17 4.82
N CYS A 666 29.08 12.35 4.72
CA CYS A 666 28.46 13.44 3.98
C CYS A 666 28.04 14.54 4.95
N HIS A 667 28.00 15.78 4.47
CA HIS A 667 27.63 16.94 5.29
C HIS A 667 26.33 17.55 4.79
N ALA A 668 25.41 17.80 5.71
CA ALA A 668 24.19 18.55 5.48
C ALA A 668 24.06 19.69 6.50
N SER A 669 23.19 20.65 6.22
CA SER A 669 22.97 21.81 7.09
C SER A 669 21.50 22.14 7.17
N ALA A 670 21.00 22.35 8.40
CA ALA A 670 19.67 22.90 8.63
C ALA A 670 19.63 24.43 8.48
N LYS A 671 20.80 25.07 8.37
CA LYS A 671 20.93 26.48 7.97
C LYS A 671 20.85 26.55 6.44
N PHE A 672 19.71 27.03 5.94
CA PHE A 672 19.52 27.32 4.53
C PHE A 672 20.13 28.68 4.19
N LEU A 673 21.04 28.67 3.21
CA LEU A 673 21.64 29.85 2.61
C LEU A 673 20.95 30.08 1.26
N ASP A 674 20.32 31.25 1.13
CA ASP A 674 19.49 31.60 -0.03
C ASP A 674 20.28 31.81 -1.32
N HIS A 675 21.57 32.18 -1.21
CA HIS A 675 22.44 32.51 -2.33
C HIS A 675 21.84 33.49 -3.38
N GLY A 676 20.85 34.30 -2.98
CA GLY A 676 20.22 35.31 -3.83
C GLY A 676 18.99 34.84 -4.60
N THR A 677 18.44 33.64 -4.34
CA THR A 677 17.22 33.15 -5.01
C THR A 677 15.93 33.81 -4.49
N GLY A 678 15.95 34.36 -3.27
CA GLY A 678 14.78 34.92 -2.59
C GLY A 678 13.89 33.86 -1.91
N GLU A 679 14.19 32.57 -2.08
CA GLU A 679 13.44 31.44 -1.53
C GLU A 679 13.40 31.44 0.00
N ARG A 680 14.40 32.03 0.68
CA ARG A 680 14.37 32.20 2.14
C ARG A 680 13.17 33.02 2.61
N LEU A 681 12.63 33.91 1.78
CA LEU A 681 11.49 34.77 2.13
C LEU A 681 10.14 34.15 1.74
N ASP A 682 10.15 33.01 1.04
CA ASP A 682 8.98 32.25 0.67
C ASP A 682 8.86 30.99 1.54
N GLY A 683 7.89 30.96 2.45
CA GLY A 683 7.67 29.80 3.29
C GLY A 683 7.37 28.52 2.50
N LEU A 684 6.71 28.58 1.34
CA LEU A 684 6.46 27.36 0.54
C LEU A 684 7.77 26.74 0.05
N ALA A 685 8.72 27.56 -0.40
CA ALA A 685 10.05 27.13 -0.78
C ALA A 685 10.83 26.57 0.43
N ARG A 686 10.76 27.23 1.58
CA ARG A 686 11.40 26.73 2.82
C ARG A 686 10.86 25.37 3.25
N TYR A 687 9.55 25.14 3.16
CA TYR A 687 8.96 23.81 3.40
C TYR A 687 9.48 22.75 2.40
N GLY A 688 9.69 23.12 1.14
CA GLY A 688 10.32 22.26 0.13
C GLY A 688 11.77 21.89 0.47
N HIS A 689 12.56 22.86 0.90
CA HIS A 689 13.93 22.64 1.38
C HIS A 689 13.98 21.78 2.64
N ALA A 690 13.08 22.04 3.60
CA ALA A 690 12.97 21.25 4.83
C ALA A 690 12.59 19.79 4.54
N PHE A 691 11.68 19.55 3.58
CA PHE A 691 11.34 18.20 3.16
C PHE A 691 12.50 17.50 2.46
N SER A 692 13.23 18.21 1.59
CA SER A 692 14.43 17.66 0.93
C SER A 692 15.50 17.25 1.93
N LEU A 693 15.67 18.04 3.00
CA LEU A 693 16.55 17.74 4.10
C LEU A 693 16.09 16.50 4.91
N LEU A 694 14.78 16.33 5.12
CA LEU A 694 14.23 15.11 5.71
C LEU A 694 14.48 13.88 4.85
N GLU A 695 14.41 13.99 3.52
CA GLU A 695 14.76 12.89 2.61
C GLU A 695 16.24 12.50 2.73
N GLU A 696 17.14 13.47 2.93
CA GLU A 696 18.56 13.21 3.21
C GLU A 696 18.75 12.53 4.56
N TYR A 697 18.08 13.01 5.62
CA TYR A 697 18.14 12.39 6.95
C TYR A 697 17.66 10.95 6.92
N ALA A 698 16.53 10.69 6.26
CA ALA A 698 15.94 9.35 6.12
C ALA A 698 16.84 8.36 5.35
N SER A 699 17.78 8.87 4.56
CA SER A 699 18.70 8.07 3.75
C SER A 699 20.01 7.72 4.46
N ALA A 700 20.28 8.32 5.62
CA ALA A 700 21.54 8.14 6.33
C ALA A 700 21.66 6.75 6.97
N GLY A 701 22.86 6.14 6.89
CA GLY A 701 23.17 4.95 7.69
C GLY A 701 23.19 5.25 9.20
N VAL A 702 23.79 6.38 9.58
CA VAL A 702 23.69 7.02 10.90
C VAL A 702 23.76 8.55 10.74
N LEU A 703 22.97 9.27 11.52
CA LEU A 703 22.93 10.73 11.54
C LEU A 703 23.63 11.28 12.78
N VAL A 704 24.64 12.12 12.59
CA VAL A 704 25.41 12.79 13.65
C VAL A 704 25.04 14.25 13.68
N THR A 705 24.59 14.77 14.82
CA THR A 705 24.12 16.15 14.87
C THR A 705 24.21 16.77 16.25
N SER A 706 24.22 18.11 16.30
CA SER A 706 23.92 18.89 17.52
C SER A 706 22.54 19.57 17.44
N ARG A 707 21.73 19.27 16.41
CA ARG A 707 20.40 19.85 16.17
C ARG A 707 19.29 18.93 16.63
N LEU A 708 18.45 19.41 17.54
CA LEU A 708 17.24 18.69 17.98
C LEU A 708 16.31 18.34 16.80
N HIS A 709 16.06 19.28 15.89
CA HIS A 709 15.19 19.07 14.71
C HIS A 709 15.87 18.34 13.53
N ALA A 710 17.09 17.83 13.73
CA ALA A 710 17.66 16.79 12.86
C ALA A 710 17.60 15.43 13.57
N ALA A 711 17.96 15.39 14.86
CA ALA A 711 17.99 14.18 15.68
C ALA A 711 16.61 13.51 15.80
N LEU A 712 15.59 14.24 16.24
CA LEU A 712 14.27 13.64 16.53
C LEU A 712 13.50 13.14 15.30
N PRO A 713 13.43 13.86 14.16
CA PRO A 713 12.81 13.30 12.97
C PRO A 713 13.60 12.12 12.40
N ALA A 714 14.95 12.14 12.43
CA ALA A 714 15.76 11.00 11.99
C ALA A 714 15.50 9.76 12.86
N LEU A 715 15.49 9.92 14.20
CA LEU A 715 15.06 8.91 15.16
C LEU A 715 13.69 8.35 14.79
N ALA A 716 12.72 9.23 14.51
CA ALA A 716 11.34 8.85 14.24
C ALA A 716 11.19 8.02 12.95
N MET A 717 11.97 8.35 11.92
CA MET A 717 12.06 7.62 10.66
C MET A 717 12.89 6.32 10.74
N GLY A 718 13.43 6.01 11.93
CA GLY A 718 14.16 4.76 12.19
C GLY A 718 15.67 4.83 11.96
N VAL A 719 16.22 6.02 11.68
CA VAL A 719 17.65 6.23 11.45
C VAL A 719 18.39 6.28 12.79
N PRO A 720 19.49 5.54 12.98
CA PRO A 720 20.36 5.67 14.14
C PRO A 720 20.90 7.10 14.28
N VAL A 721 20.85 7.66 15.49
CA VAL A 721 21.27 9.04 15.76
C VAL A 721 22.35 9.08 16.82
N VAL A 722 23.39 9.88 16.55
CA VAL A 722 24.39 10.31 17.52
C VAL A 722 24.21 11.81 17.76
N LEU A 723 23.69 12.17 18.92
CA LEU A 723 23.54 13.55 19.37
C LEU A 723 24.80 14.02 20.11
N VAL A 724 25.47 15.03 19.58
CA VAL A 724 26.69 15.58 20.17
C VAL A 724 26.33 16.83 20.98
N LEU A 725 26.55 16.76 22.30
CA LEU A 725 26.35 17.86 23.23
C LEU A 725 27.68 18.58 23.48
N THR A 726 27.64 19.90 23.44
CA THR A 726 28.80 20.80 23.64
C THR A 726 28.38 22.03 24.43
N ASP A 727 29.33 22.85 24.89
CA ASP A 727 29.03 24.10 25.60
C ASP A 727 28.05 25.00 24.84
N HIS A 728 28.14 25.00 23.51
CA HIS A 728 27.34 25.86 22.63
C HIS A 728 26.49 25.01 21.67
N MET A 729 25.22 24.81 22.02
CA MET A 729 24.29 24.05 21.19
C MET A 729 23.60 24.94 20.11
N PRO A 730 23.51 24.49 18.84
CA PRO A 730 22.87 25.26 17.79
C PRO A 730 21.37 25.50 18.03
N GLY A 731 21.01 26.74 18.37
CA GLY A 731 19.63 27.13 18.66
C GLY A 731 19.25 27.07 20.14
N GLY A 732 20.23 27.21 21.05
CA GLY A 732 20.04 27.31 22.50
C GLY A 732 20.08 25.97 23.24
N GLY A 733 20.12 26.01 24.57
CA GLY A 733 20.17 24.82 25.42
C GLY A 733 21.54 24.14 25.44
N GLY A 734 22.62 24.92 25.55
CA GLY A 734 23.98 24.42 25.77
C GLY A 734 24.27 24.15 27.26
N ALA A 735 25.54 23.94 27.60
CA ALA A 735 25.94 23.64 28.98
C ALA A 735 25.58 24.75 29.98
N ALA A 736 25.56 26.01 29.52
CA ALA A 736 25.15 27.16 30.34
C ALA A 736 23.69 27.06 30.86
N ASP A 737 22.83 26.34 30.13
CA ASP A 737 21.43 26.12 30.48
C ASP A 737 21.16 24.64 30.81
N ASP A 738 22.18 23.89 31.26
CA ASP A 738 22.15 22.44 31.58
C ASP A 738 21.39 21.58 30.55
N PHE A 739 21.54 21.92 29.27
CA PHE A 739 20.87 21.24 28.16
C PHE A 739 19.34 21.11 28.31
N GLN A 740 18.67 22.06 28.98
CA GLN A 740 17.22 22.04 29.28
C GLN A 740 16.34 21.64 28.08
N ARG A 741 16.64 22.14 26.87
CA ARG A 741 15.89 21.84 25.64
C ARG A 741 15.93 20.35 25.24
N PHE A 742 16.92 19.60 25.70
CA PHE A 742 17.11 18.18 25.44
C PHE A 742 16.66 17.30 26.60
N SER A 743 16.20 17.88 27.71
CA SER A 743 15.78 17.11 28.89
C SER A 743 14.60 16.20 28.56
N GLY A 744 14.66 14.95 29.00
CA GLY A 744 13.66 13.93 28.67
C GLY A 744 13.66 13.46 27.20
N LEU A 745 14.65 13.87 26.39
CA LEU A 745 14.85 13.43 25.00
C LEU A 745 16.14 12.63 24.79
N LEU A 746 17.18 12.86 25.59
CA LEU A 746 18.51 12.25 25.43
C LEU A 746 18.49 10.73 25.47
N GLN A 747 17.61 10.12 26.27
CA GLN A 747 17.46 8.68 26.39
C GLN A 747 16.91 8.01 25.12
N LEU A 748 16.38 8.79 24.18
CA LEU A 748 15.83 8.28 22.93
C LEU A 748 16.90 7.98 21.88
N VAL A 749 18.09 8.58 21.99
CA VAL A 749 19.16 8.53 20.99
C VAL A 749 20.50 8.17 21.62
N HIS A 750 21.49 7.79 20.82
CA HIS A 750 22.87 7.77 21.30
C HIS A 750 23.31 9.22 21.48
N HIS A 751 23.99 9.53 22.58
CA HIS A 751 24.50 10.88 22.81
C HIS A 751 25.87 10.86 23.45
N VAL A 752 26.62 11.94 23.21
CA VAL A 752 27.96 12.16 23.76
C VAL A 752 28.04 13.60 24.27
N ASP A 753 28.38 13.75 25.55
CA ASP A 753 28.56 15.06 26.18
C ASP A 753 30.05 15.41 26.27
N LEU A 754 30.51 16.26 25.35
CA LEU A 754 31.92 16.65 25.29
C LEU A 754 32.36 17.50 26.48
N THR A 755 31.41 18.05 27.25
CA THR A 755 31.71 18.88 28.43
C THR A 755 32.02 18.05 29.67
N LYS A 756 31.65 16.75 29.65
CA LYS A 756 31.78 15.82 30.78
C LYS A 756 32.78 14.69 30.55
N LEU A 757 33.40 14.62 29.38
CA LEU A 757 34.30 13.52 29.01
C LEU A 757 35.77 13.94 29.09
N ASP A 758 36.56 13.18 29.86
CA ASP A 758 38.01 13.37 29.95
C ASP A 758 38.73 12.96 28.64
N ASN A 759 38.23 11.92 27.96
CA ASN A 759 38.77 11.45 26.67
C ASN A 759 37.66 11.17 25.65
N PRO A 760 37.17 12.20 24.92
CA PRO A 760 36.12 12.03 23.93
C PRO A 760 36.44 11.03 22.82
N ALA A 761 37.71 10.90 22.41
CA ALA A 761 38.12 10.03 21.30
C ALA A 761 37.74 8.55 21.53
N ASP A 762 37.84 8.06 22.78
CA ASP A 762 37.47 6.68 23.13
C ASP A 762 35.97 6.38 22.89
N TRP A 763 35.10 7.38 23.06
CA TRP A 763 33.68 7.20 22.74
C TRP A 763 33.46 7.05 21.23
N PHE A 764 34.09 7.91 20.43
CA PHE A 764 33.96 7.91 18.97
C PHE A 764 34.57 6.65 18.33
N GLU A 765 35.67 6.13 18.87
CA GLU A 765 36.30 4.87 18.42
C GLU A 765 35.42 3.63 18.71
N ARG A 766 34.73 3.60 19.85
CA ARG A 766 33.88 2.45 20.22
C ARG A 766 32.55 2.38 19.47
N PHE A 767 32.07 3.50 18.94
CA PHE A 767 30.82 3.54 18.20
C PHE A 767 30.95 2.83 16.84
N LYS A 768 30.01 1.95 16.51
CA LYS A 768 30.05 1.16 15.27
C LYS A 768 29.47 1.94 14.08
N TRP A 769 30.23 2.84 13.47
CA TRP A 769 29.74 3.76 12.42
C TRP A 769 29.15 3.11 11.16
N PHE A 770 29.73 2.02 10.68
CA PHE A 770 29.27 1.33 9.45
C PHE A 770 28.32 0.15 9.72
N ALA A 771 28.00 -0.10 11.00
CA ALA A 771 26.99 -1.04 11.45
C ALA A 771 26.37 -0.51 12.76
N PRO A 772 25.73 0.67 12.71
CA PRO A 772 25.32 1.40 13.90
C PRO A 772 24.29 0.63 14.71
N PRO A 773 24.41 0.62 16.05
CA PRO A 773 23.37 0.06 16.90
C PRO A 773 22.07 0.85 16.74
N LYS A 774 20.93 0.16 16.87
CA LYS A 774 19.62 0.83 16.92
C LYS A 774 19.58 1.86 18.05
N ASN A 775 18.75 2.89 17.89
CA ASN A 775 18.54 3.88 18.94
C ASN A 775 18.06 3.23 20.25
N PRO A 776 18.58 3.65 21.42
CA PRO A 776 18.36 2.96 22.69
C PRO A 776 16.91 3.06 23.21
N GLY A 777 16.20 4.15 22.91
CA GLY A 777 14.88 4.44 23.50
C GLY A 777 13.67 3.98 22.68
N LYS A 778 13.74 2.87 21.94
CA LYS A 778 12.62 2.42 21.07
C LYS A 778 11.31 2.24 21.84
N ALA A 779 11.34 1.59 23.01
CA ALA A 779 10.15 1.34 23.83
C ALA A 779 9.56 2.65 24.39
N GLU A 780 10.43 3.56 24.85
CA GLU A 780 10.00 4.86 25.35
C GLU A 780 9.42 5.73 24.23
N LEU A 781 10.03 5.73 23.03
CA LEU A 781 9.50 6.42 21.85
C LEU A 781 8.09 5.91 21.49
N HIS A 782 7.87 4.60 21.55
CA HIS A 782 6.57 4.00 21.31
C HIS A 782 5.53 4.45 22.36
N LYS A 783 5.89 4.41 23.66
CA LYS A 783 5.05 4.94 24.75
C LYS A 783 4.68 6.41 24.56
N ILE A 784 5.64 7.24 24.14
CA ILE A 784 5.42 8.67 23.85
C ILE A 784 4.37 8.84 22.76
N ARG A 785 4.49 8.12 21.65
CA ARG A 785 3.56 8.18 20.52
C ARG A 785 2.16 7.74 20.94
N CYS A 786 2.03 6.69 21.75
CA CYS A 786 0.75 6.25 22.28
C CYS A 786 0.12 7.23 23.27
N GLN A 787 0.92 7.90 24.10
CA GLN A 787 0.44 8.99 24.95
C GLN A 787 -0.08 10.17 24.12
N MET A 788 0.62 10.56 23.05
CA MET A 788 0.14 11.58 22.11
C MET A 788 -1.18 11.15 21.45
N LEU A 789 -1.28 9.90 20.96
CA LEU A 789 -2.51 9.38 20.36
C LEU A 789 -3.67 9.38 21.35
N GLY A 790 -3.44 8.96 22.59
CA GLY A 790 -4.45 8.97 23.65
C GLY A 790 -4.95 10.40 23.94
N HIS A 791 -4.03 11.37 24.01
CA HIS A 791 -4.38 12.78 24.14
C HIS A 791 -5.22 13.28 22.95
N LEU A 792 -4.77 13.04 21.71
CA LEU A 792 -5.49 13.43 20.50
C LEU A 792 -6.87 12.77 20.43
N SER A 793 -6.98 11.49 20.82
CA SER A 793 -8.26 10.77 20.83
C SER A 793 -9.27 11.36 21.80
N LYS A 794 -8.80 11.81 22.97
CA LYS A 794 -9.65 12.36 24.01
C LYS A 794 -10.05 13.83 23.75
N HIS A 795 -9.12 14.63 23.25
CA HIS A 795 -9.27 16.09 23.18
C HIS A 795 -9.51 16.62 21.75
N HIS A 796 -9.12 15.85 20.73
CA HIS A 796 -9.22 16.22 19.31
C HIS A 796 -9.73 15.05 18.43
N PRO A 797 -10.88 14.43 18.77
CA PRO A 797 -11.40 13.27 18.05
C PRO A 797 -11.63 13.52 16.55
N GLU A 798 -11.80 14.79 16.14
CA GLU A 798 -11.90 15.20 14.74
C GLU A 798 -10.68 14.84 13.88
N LEU A 799 -9.51 14.60 14.48
CA LEU A 799 -8.30 14.23 13.77
C LEU A 799 -8.11 12.72 13.62
N LEU A 800 -8.90 11.89 14.30
CA LEU A 800 -8.64 10.44 14.34
C LEU A 800 -8.78 9.77 12.98
N ASP A 801 -9.77 10.16 12.19
CA ASP A 801 -9.93 9.62 10.83
C ASP A 801 -8.74 10.04 9.93
N SER A 802 -8.23 11.27 10.09
CA SER A 802 -7.02 11.73 9.39
C SER A 802 -5.78 10.92 9.81
N ILE A 803 -5.58 10.72 11.12
CA ILE A 803 -4.46 9.92 11.64
C ILE A 803 -4.52 8.49 11.11
N ARG A 804 -5.69 7.84 11.13
CA ARG A 804 -5.85 6.47 10.61
C ARG A 804 -5.57 6.36 9.12
N VAL A 805 -5.99 7.36 8.33
CA VAL A 805 -5.74 7.38 6.89
C VAL A 805 -4.26 7.55 6.58
N PHE A 806 -3.55 8.41 7.32
CA PHE A 806 -2.18 8.79 7.03
C PHE A 806 -1.10 8.05 7.82
N ASP A 807 -1.42 7.27 8.86
CA ASP A 807 -0.44 6.45 9.58
C ASP A 807 -0.02 5.23 8.73
N ALA A 808 1.01 5.43 7.91
CA ALA A 808 1.51 4.46 6.96
C ALA A 808 2.66 3.60 7.50
N SER A 809 3.19 3.94 8.68
CA SER A 809 4.35 3.23 9.27
C SER A 809 4.06 2.66 10.67
N GLY A 810 2.80 2.70 11.11
CA GLY A 810 2.41 2.25 12.45
C GLY A 810 3.05 3.13 13.52
N VAL A 811 3.17 4.44 13.27
CA VAL A 811 3.65 5.40 14.28
C VAL A 811 2.80 5.32 15.53
N PHE A 812 1.50 5.12 15.36
CA PHE A 812 0.49 5.06 16.40
C PHE A 812 -0.10 3.66 16.59
N ASP A 813 0.65 2.61 16.21
CA ASP A 813 0.26 1.22 16.51
C ASP A 813 0.43 0.95 18.00
N CYS A 814 -0.66 1.06 18.77
CA CYS A 814 -0.69 0.98 20.23
C CYS A 814 -1.40 -0.27 20.77
N GLU A 815 -1.61 -1.30 19.94
CA GLU A 815 -2.37 -2.51 20.31
C GLU A 815 -1.75 -3.26 21.50
N ASP A 816 -0.41 -3.32 21.58
CA ASP A 816 0.32 -4.04 22.63
C ASP A 816 0.14 -3.43 24.04
N LEU A 817 -0.18 -2.14 24.16
CA LEU A 817 -0.37 -1.46 25.46
C LEU A 817 -1.80 -1.60 25.99
N ALA A 818 -2.79 -1.87 25.12
CA ALA A 818 -4.17 -2.09 25.50
C ALA A 818 -4.41 -3.51 26.08
N ALA A 819 -3.54 -4.47 25.77
CA ALA A 819 -3.59 -5.83 26.33
C ALA A 819 -2.93 -5.96 27.72
N GLY A 820 -2.30 -4.90 28.22
CA GLY A 820 -1.60 -4.85 29.51
C GLY A 820 -2.23 -3.94 30.57
N GLN A 821 -3.42 -3.38 30.30
CA GLN A 821 -4.31 -2.73 31.27
C GLN A 821 -5.58 -3.56 31.42
#